data_AF-A0A7I8WZQ4-F1
#
_entry.id   AF-A0A7I8WZQ4-F1
#
_cell.length_a   1.000
_cell.length_b   1.000
_cell.length_c   1.000
_cell.angle_alpha   90.00
_cell.angle_beta   90.00
_cell.angle_gamma   90.00
#
_symmetry.space_group_name_H-M   'P 1'
#
loop_
_entity.id
_entity.type
_entity.pdbx_description
1 polymer ?
#
loop_
_entity_poly.entity_id
_entity_poly.type
_entity_poly.pdbx_seq_one_letter_code
_entity_poly.pdbx_strand_id
1 'polypeptide(L)'
;MPPRNIEISPPSLISSSQSKNASSRITFAVKETEKEVELRQQCLDPDPRVRTEAIQSFEKMCKDGKMISIESYSLLSELSTNSAKNVRLSALRLVQLFAERYPEYQVKTERGFQIRLHDDAFVQVCHAVNDIETEVREEAARLLGLFTCVSDQFLEQTLDKKVMKTMQFAYDQNKLQSQTKFRPSSGWSVGKKLGEDVPAEMEDDEKDAMIPMGACGAFVSGLEDEFMSVRQAAVFSLGRLAASRSDFARLSIDHLADMFNDEMQQIRLDAIKAMTPLIVHGTLEREQLHTILSVLSDAIPDNRLALHSLLGMANFAEYSCILQVMKALQDSMRRFPRDRDSIFSCLSKIGHRHAIFVQPLVPELLNIHPIFDAHEQDVNDDFYLCNLILVLNAAHVQPQICSLIPEYIIKHYRYLRHSSLELIPEIEAFERRRGSTQPSFSRNSLNMKACQEGIIKHLHLVYHRMFEACSNPDFEDKMELLKIILKDLKVTDNSEEGFSCSLQFLKHIGEVIVNYNLCARRQYDEGNVLNIIEECMTIISQLKVLFCGVDKRIRAFLAEIEFQLQLLHLFKKMGLDQNSDWAGINQLVEALVSNVQTQVIELEVDPSPSCSSLCTWLNEFTKTHQDTPRDTKPPKAKKLAILPLLSASTSKVIEEVAKNPINLPPLSFDLARLRRKSCTNLEFWHAGNWLSYENGTLRFVAGIPAGLDVYSTLFNLEEQDKKRFRVEVRYPDKRRYYHQPVPSDFLELADRQIRFQSTVFIISEEPWAVASDVRLSCGLLIDSDLDGFASNPDESKSFVPLMSYKHPAREQYSELRIFPMTRC
;
A
#
# COMPACT_ATOMS: atom_id res chain seq x y z
N MET A 1 40.81 9.25 -18.75
CA MET A 1 39.53 8.81 -19.37
C MET A 1 38.41 9.20 -18.42
N PRO A 2 37.38 9.94 -18.86
CA PRO A 2 36.32 10.38 -17.97
C PRO A 2 35.44 9.18 -17.56
N PRO A 3 34.86 9.17 -16.35
CA PRO A 3 34.04 8.06 -15.88
C PRO A 3 32.69 8.08 -16.61
N ARG A 4 32.24 6.88 -17.00
CA ARG A 4 30.95 6.65 -17.67
C ARG A 4 29.82 6.89 -16.67
N ASN A 5 28.91 7.81 -17.02
CA ASN A 5 27.60 7.94 -16.39
C ASN A 5 26.87 6.59 -16.48
N ILE A 6 26.55 6.01 -15.34
CA ILE A 6 25.63 4.88 -15.23
C ILE A 6 24.24 5.49 -15.08
N GLU A 7 23.47 5.49 -16.16
CA GLU A 7 22.04 5.81 -16.14
C GLU A 7 21.32 4.75 -15.29
N ILE A 8 20.83 5.17 -14.13
CA ILE A 8 19.93 4.37 -13.30
C ILE A 8 18.51 4.66 -13.80
N SER A 9 17.95 3.74 -14.58
CA SER A 9 16.55 3.77 -15.00
C SER A 9 15.60 3.68 -13.79
N PRO A 10 14.59 4.56 -13.65
CA PRO A 10 13.55 4.45 -12.64
C PRO A 10 12.59 3.27 -12.93
N PRO A 11 11.88 2.74 -11.91
CA PRO A 11 10.97 1.62 -12.09
C PRO A 11 9.81 2.00 -13.02
N SER A 12 9.50 1.09 -13.94
CA SER A 12 8.49 1.23 -14.97
C SER A 12 7.09 1.41 -14.37
N LEU A 13 6.62 2.65 -14.34
CA LEU A 13 5.19 2.95 -14.36
C LEU A 13 4.61 2.34 -15.64
N ILE A 14 3.50 1.62 -15.48
CA ILE A 14 2.73 0.97 -16.53
C ILE A 14 2.52 1.99 -17.67
N SER A 15 3.29 1.84 -18.74
CA SER A 15 3.10 2.59 -19.96
C SER A 15 1.83 2.06 -20.62
N SER A 16 0.75 2.83 -20.58
CA SER A 16 -0.28 2.77 -21.60
C SER A 16 0.37 3.14 -22.92
N SER A 17 0.91 2.14 -23.60
CA SER A 17 1.57 2.25 -24.89
C SER A 17 0.54 2.47 -26.00
N GLN A 18 -0.13 3.62 -26.01
CA GLN A 18 -0.82 4.16 -27.17
C GLN A 18 -0.87 5.69 -27.08
N SER A 19 0.16 6.37 -27.61
CA SER A 19 0.08 7.71 -28.21
C SER A 19 1.49 8.30 -28.37
N LYS A 20 2.32 7.66 -29.20
CA LYS A 20 3.48 8.33 -29.83
C LYS A 20 3.23 8.33 -31.32
N ASN A 21 2.22 9.12 -31.73
CA ASN A 21 1.97 9.56 -33.11
C ASN A 21 0.82 10.58 -33.07
N ALA A 22 1.10 11.78 -32.55
CA ALA A 22 0.16 12.90 -32.63
C ALA A 22 0.87 14.26 -32.82
N SER A 23 2.09 14.28 -33.36
CA SER A 23 2.74 15.53 -33.78
C SER A 23 2.40 15.84 -35.24
N SER A 24 1.12 16.08 -35.51
CA SER A 24 0.62 16.79 -36.70
C SER A 24 -0.93 16.80 -36.70
N ARG A 25 -1.58 17.40 -35.70
CA ARG A 25 -3.00 17.73 -35.82
C ARG A 25 -3.12 19.09 -36.51
N ILE A 26 -3.28 19.02 -37.83
CA ILE A 26 -3.78 20.11 -38.66
C ILE A 26 -5.07 20.62 -38.01
N THR A 27 -5.10 21.91 -37.65
CA THR A 27 -6.24 22.66 -37.12
C THR A 27 -7.34 22.73 -38.18
N PHE A 28 -8.16 21.69 -38.28
CA PHE A 28 -9.45 21.80 -38.94
C PHE A 28 -10.39 22.56 -38.00
N ALA A 29 -10.84 23.74 -38.43
CA ALA A 29 -11.89 24.48 -37.75
C ALA A 29 -13.12 23.57 -37.61
N VAL A 30 -13.41 23.15 -36.38
CA VAL A 30 -14.62 22.39 -36.06
C VAL A 30 -15.79 23.32 -36.33
N LYS A 31 -16.67 22.95 -37.28
CA LYS A 31 -17.90 23.70 -37.51
C LYS A 31 -18.79 23.59 -36.28
N GLU A 32 -19.27 24.74 -35.83
CA GLU A 32 -20.16 24.83 -34.69
C GLU A 32 -21.46 24.04 -34.92
N THR A 33 -21.94 23.36 -33.89
CA THR A 33 -23.21 22.63 -33.95
C THR A 33 -24.37 23.50 -33.46
N GLU A 34 -25.57 23.32 -33.99
CA GLU A 34 -26.76 24.08 -33.53
C GLU A 34 -26.99 23.95 -32.02
N LYS A 35 -26.69 22.77 -31.46
CA LYS A 35 -26.76 22.50 -30.02
C LYS A 35 -25.73 23.29 -29.22
N GLU A 36 -24.54 23.50 -29.77
CA GLU A 36 -23.51 24.33 -29.12
C GLU A 36 -23.94 25.80 -29.07
N VAL A 37 -24.51 26.32 -30.16
CA VAL A 37 -25.06 27.69 -30.20
C VAL A 37 -26.17 27.88 -29.17
N GLU A 38 -27.10 26.92 -29.09
CA GLU A 38 -28.21 26.95 -28.12
C GLU A 38 -27.70 26.93 -26.67
N LEU A 39 -26.73 26.05 -26.37
CA LEU A 39 -26.12 25.99 -25.04
C LEU A 39 -25.36 27.28 -24.70
N ARG A 40 -24.65 27.90 -25.66
CA ARG A 40 -23.99 29.21 -25.44
C ARG A 40 -25.00 30.29 -25.05
N GLN A 41 -26.18 30.31 -25.68
CA GLN A 41 -27.24 31.25 -25.32
C GLN A 41 -27.79 30.99 -23.92
N GLN A 42 -28.00 29.72 -23.56
CA GLN A 42 -28.46 29.33 -22.22
C GLN A 42 -27.43 29.63 -21.13
N CYS A 43 -26.13 29.63 -21.46
CA CYS A 43 -25.07 30.09 -20.57
C CYS A 43 -25.12 31.59 -20.24
N LEU A 44 -25.88 32.40 -21.00
CA LEU A 44 -26.12 33.82 -20.74
C LEU A 44 -27.49 34.10 -20.10
N ASP A 45 -28.25 33.06 -19.74
CA ASP A 45 -29.56 33.20 -19.12
C ASP A 45 -29.49 33.95 -17.77
N PRO A 46 -30.46 34.80 -17.42
CA PRO A 46 -30.48 35.48 -16.12
C PRO A 46 -30.52 34.53 -14.91
N ASP A 47 -31.13 33.34 -15.02
CA ASP A 47 -31.22 32.36 -13.93
C ASP A 47 -29.92 31.55 -13.81
N PRO A 48 -29.20 31.60 -12.66
CA PRO A 48 -27.97 30.85 -12.44
C PRO A 48 -28.14 29.32 -12.53
N ARG A 49 -29.34 28.79 -12.31
CA ARG A 49 -29.62 27.35 -12.42
C ARG A 49 -29.62 26.91 -13.87
N VAL A 50 -30.21 27.71 -14.75
CA VAL A 50 -30.20 27.47 -16.20
C VAL A 50 -28.76 27.52 -16.72
N ARG A 51 -27.98 28.52 -16.30
CA ARG A 51 -26.55 28.60 -16.63
C ARG A 51 -25.75 27.38 -16.15
N THR A 52 -26.08 26.86 -14.96
CA THR A 52 -25.42 25.67 -14.39
C THR A 52 -25.71 24.42 -15.21
N GLU A 53 -26.97 24.17 -15.54
CA GLU A 53 -27.36 23.03 -16.38
C GLU A 53 -26.76 23.13 -17.80
N ALA A 54 -26.72 24.33 -18.37
CA ALA A 54 -26.12 24.58 -19.67
C ALA A 54 -24.62 24.25 -19.68
N ILE A 55 -23.87 24.71 -18.67
CA ILE A 55 -22.42 24.47 -18.62
C ILE A 55 -22.06 23.03 -18.25
N GLN A 56 -22.87 22.38 -17.40
CA GLN A 56 -22.72 20.94 -17.13
C GLN A 56 -23.05 20.10 -18.37
N SER A 57 -23.99 20.55 -19.21
CA SER A 57 -24.27 19.93 -20.50
C SER A 57 -23.09 20.06 -21.46
N PHE A 58 -22.39 21.20 -21.47
CA PHE A 58 -21.11 21.34 -22.17
C PHE A 58 -20.04 20.36 -21.67
N GLU A 59 -19.89 20.22 -20.35
CA GLU A 59 -18.95 19.26 -19.75
C GLU A 59 -19.28 17.82 -20.15
N LYS A 60 -20.57 17.45 -20.14
CA LYS A 60 -21.04 16.12 -20.58
C LYS A 60 -20.74 15.89 -22.05
N MET A 61 -20.97 16.88 -22.92
CA MET A 61 -20.61 16.78 -24.34
C MET A 61 -19.12 16.55 -24.55
N CYS A 62 -18.25 17.22 -23.78
CA CYS A 62 -16.81 16.97 -23.77
C CYS A 62 -16.46 15.55 -23.33
N LYS A 63 -17.08 15.04 -22.26
CA LYS A 63 -16.86 13.66 -21.77
C LYS A 63 -17.29 12.60 -22.78
N ASP A 64 -18.33 12.88 -23.56
CA ASP A 64 -18.79 12.03 -24.67
C ASP A 64 -17.87 12.10 -25.92
N GLY A 65 -16.74 12.80 -25.83
CA GLY A 65 -15.76 12.94 -26.91
C GLY A 65 -16.17 13.92 -28.02
N LYS A 66 -17.20 14.75 -27.80
CA LYS A 66 -17.64 15.72 -28.81
C LYS A 66 -16.73 16.93 -28.88
N MET A 67 -16.62 17.46 -30.09
CA MET A 67 -15.73 18.57 -30.36
C MET A 67 -16.43 19.92 -30.14
N ILE A 68 -16.07 20.68 -29.09
CA ILE A 68 -16.54 22.07 -28.87
C ILE A 68 -15.71 23.05 -29.71
N SER A 69 -16.36 24.06 -30.29
CA SER A 69 -15.75 25.14 -31.06
C SER A 69 -14.94 26.11 -30.18
N ILE A 70 -13.92 26.72 -30.77
CA ILE A 70 -13.08 27.74 -30.13
C ILE A 70 -13.88 29.00 -29.73
N GLU A 71 -14.99 29.28 -30.41
CA GLU A 71 -15.85 30.43 -30.15
C GLU A 71 -16.48 30.42 -28.75
N SER A 72 -16.59 29.24 -28.13
CA SER A 72 -17.09 29.08 -26.77
C SER A 72 -16.08 29.53 -25.71
N TYR A 73 -14.79 29.64 -26.05
CA TYR A 73 -13.72 29.92 -25.08
C TYR A 73 -13.87 31.26 -24.36
N SER A 74 -14.15 32.35 -25.09
CA SER A 74 -14.27 33.69 -24.48
C SER A 74 -15.43 33.76 -23.48
N LEU A 75 -16.56 33.11 -23.81
CA LEU A 75 -17.71 33.01 -22.92
C LEU A 75 -17.38 32.19 -21.66
N LEU A 76 -16.71 31.04 -21.83
CA LEU A 76 -16.32 30.19 -20.70
C LEU A 76 -15.31 30.89 -19.79
N SER A 77 -14.38 31.66 -20.36
CA SER A 77 -13.44 32.47 -19.59
C SER A 77 -14.19 33.50 -18.73
N GLU A 78 -15.13 34.24 -19.30
CA GLU A 78 -15.94 35.22 -18.56
C GLU A 78 -16.78 34.56 -17.44
N LEU A 79 -17.40 33.42 -17.74
CA LEU A 79 -18.21 32.66 -16.78
C LEU A 79 -17.38 32.07 -15.63
N SER A 80 -16.09 31.80 -15.86
CA SER A 80 -15.19 31.31 -14.81
C SER A 80 -14.82 32.38 -13.78
N THR A 81 -14.92 33.67 -14.12
CA THR A 81 -14.69 34.79 -13.18
C THR A 81 -15.99 35.29 -12.56
N ASN A 82 -16.99 35.60 -13.38
CA ASN A 82 -18.14 36.44 -12.99
C ASN A 82 -19.47 35.68 -13.04
N SER A 83 -19.58 34.58 -12.30
CA SER A 83 -20.84 33.79 -12.27
C SER A 83 -21.09 33.16 -10.90
N ALA A 84 -22.15 32.33 -10.80
CA ALA A 84 -22.44 31.57 -9.58
C ALA A 84 -21.41 30.45 -9.37
N LYS A 85 -21.21 30.02 -8.11
CA LYS A 85 -20.21 29.00 -7.72
C LYS A 85 -20.14 27.80 -8.67
N ASN A 86 -21.26 27.14 -8.90
CA ASN A 86 -21.32 25.91 -9.73
C ASN A 86 -20.99 26.17 -11.21
N VAL A 87 -21.30 27.38 -11.71
CA VAL A 87 -20.97 27.79 -13.06
C VAL A 87 -19.47 28.05 -13.18
N ARG A 88 -18.87 28.75 -12.20
CA ARG A 88 -17.41 28.99 -12.17
C ARG A 88 -16.63 27.68 -12.13
N LEU A 89 -17.00 26.75 -11.25
CA LEU A 89 -16.40 25.41 -11.16
C LEU A 89 -16.40 24.67 -12.49
N SER A 90 -17.56 24.58 -13.13
CA SER A 90 -17.71 23.86 -14.39
C SER A 90 -16.99 24.58 -15.54
N ALA A 91 -17.01 25.91 -15.54
CA ALA A 91 -16.30 26.74 -16.50
C ALA A 91 -14.77 26.54 -16.41
N LEU A 92 -14.19 26.52 -15.21
CA LEU A 92 -12.75 26.30 -15.01
C LEU A 92 -12.29 24.95 -15.57
N ARG A 93 -13.09 23.89 -15.37
CA ARG A 93 -12.83 22.57 -15.96
C ARG A 93 -12.82 22.61 -17.48
N LEU A 94 -13.79 23.31 -18.07
CA LEU A 94 -13.87 23.47 -19.52
C LEU A 94 -12.72 24.34 -20.07
N VAL A 95 -12.35 25.42 -19.38
CA VAL A 95 -11.19 26.26 -19.72
C VAL A 95 -9.91 25.42 -19.77
N GLN A 96 -9.71 24.54 -18.77
CA GLN A 96 -8.57 23.62 -18.74
C GLN A 96 -8.62 22.59 -19.90
N LEU A 97 -9.79 22.05 -20.23
CA LEU A 97 -9.96 21.15 -21.38
C LEU A 97 -9.66 21.85 -22.72
N PHE A 98 -10.01 23.13 -22.85
CA PHE A 98 -9.67 23.94 -24.02
C PHE A 98 -8.16 24.14 -24.14
N ALA A 99 -7.47 24.38 -23.02
CA ALA A 99 -6.02 24.51 -22.97
C ALA A 99 -5.30 23.28 -23.53
N GLU A 100 -5.73 22.07 -23.15
CA GLU A 100 -5.16 20.83 -23.67
C GLU A 100 -5.43 20.62 -25.16
N ARG A 101 -6.55 21.14 -25.65
CA ARG A 101 -7.07 20.84 -26.97
C ARG A 101 -6.64 21.83 -28.05
N TYR A 102 -6.49 23.10 -27.70
CA TYR A 102 -6.06 24.17 -28.59
C TYR A 102 -4.82 24.90 -28.04
N PRO A 103 -3.73 24.19 -27.69
CA PRO A 103 -2.64 24.78 -26.91
C PRO A 103 -1.91 25.93 -27.62
N GLU A 104 -1.74 25.82 -28.94
CA GLU A 104 -1.02 26.80 -29.77
C GLU A 104 -1.92 27.92 -30.34
N TYR A 105 -3.23 27.86 -30.09
CA TYR A 105 -4.16 28.87 -30.59
C TYR A 105 -3.87 30.22 -29.93
N GLN A 106 -3.82 31.31 -30.71
CA GLN A 106 -3.48 32.63 -30.19
C GLN A 106 -4.74 33.38 -29.76
N VAL A 107 -4.77 33.83 -28.51
CA VAL A 107 -5.86 34.62 -27.93
C VAL A 107 -5.34 36.00 -27.58
N LYS A 108 -6.21 37.01 -27.70
CA LYS A 108 -5.90 38.36 -27.23
C LYS A 108 -6.33 38.49 -25.77
N THR A 109 -5.38 38.83 -24.90
CA THR A 109 -5.65 39.14 -23.49
C THR A 109 -6.47 40.42 -23.37
N GLU A 110 -7.05 40.67 -22.18
CA GLU A 110 -7.73 41.93 -21.85
C GLU A 110 -6.84 43.17 -22.05
N ARG A 111 -5.52 42.99 -21.93
CA ARG A 111 -4.50 44.04 -22.13
C ARG A 111 -4.05 44.18 -23.59
N GLY A 112 -4.61 43.39 -24.51
CA GLY A 112 -4.34 43.47 -25.95
C GLY A 112 -3.14 42.66 -26.45
N PHE A 113 -2.42 41.96 -25.57
CA PHE A 113 -1.31 41.07 -25.96
C PHE A 113 -1.82 39.77 -26.58
N GLN A 114 -1.11 39.26 -27.59
CA GLN A 114 -1.34 37.92 -28.13
C GLN A 114 -0.54 36.88 -27.36
N ILE A 115 -1.23 35.94 -26.73
CA ILE A 115 -0.62 34.82 -26.02
C ILE A 115 -1.25 33.50 -26.45
N ARG A 116 -0.57 32.40 -26.16
CA ARG A 116 -1.10 31.05 -26.38
C ARG A 116 -2.32 30.83 -25.48
N LEU A 117 -3.36 30.20 -26.00
CA LEU A 117 -4.58 29.87 -25.26
C LEU A 117 -4.25 29.04 -24.02
N HIS A 118 -3.28 28.13 -24.11
CA HIS A 118 -2.84 27.35 -22.96
C HIS A 118 -2.31 28.23 -21.82
N ASP A 119 -1.54 29.28 -22.14
CA ASP A 119 -0.99 30.21 -21.16
C ASP A 119 -2.07 31.16 -20.62
N ASP A 120 -3.02 31.60 -21.47
CA ASP A 120 -4.18 32.40 -21.07
C ASP A 120 -5.10 31.65 -20.10
N ALA A 121 -5.45 30.41 -20.44
CA ALA A 121 -6.25 29.52 -19.60
C ALA A 121 -5.54 29.22 -18.27
N PHE A 122 -4.22 29.09 -18.27
CA PHE A 122 -3.43 28.93 -17.06
C PHE A 122 -3.54 30.15 -16.14
N VAL A 123 -3.36 31.36 -16.67
CA VAL A 123 -3.53 32.62 -15.92
C VAL A 123 -4.94 32.73 -15.33
N GLN A 124 -5.95 32.34 -16.10
CA GLN A 124 -7.34 32.35 -15.67
C GLN A 124 -7.57 31.41 -14.46
N VAL A 125 -6.99 30.21 -14.50
CA VAL A 125 -7.06 29.27 -13.37
C VAL A 125 -6.23 29.78 -12.18
N CYS A 126 -5.07 30.40 -12.39
CA CYS A 126 -4.30 31.02 -11.33
C CYS A 126 -5.09 32.11 -10.59
N HIS A 127 -5.87 32.92 -11.32
CA HIS A 127 -6.73 33.92 -10.71
C HIS A 127 -7.79 33.30 -9.78
N ALA A 128 -8.39 32.19 -10.22
CA ALA A 128 -9.41 31.46 -9.45
C ALA A 128 -8.87 30.80 -8.16
N VAL A 129 -7.55 30.69 -7.97
CA VAL A 129 -6.97 30.26 -6.68
C VAL A 129 -7.27 31.25 -5.56
N ASN A 130 -7.55 32.52 -5.88
CA ASN A 130 -7.93 33.54 -4.91
C ASN A 130 -9.45 33.81 -4.87
N ASP A 131 -10.27 32.85 -5.32
CA ASP A 131 -11.73 32.96 -5.32
C ASP A 131 -12.31 33.04 -3.89
N ILE A 132 -13.46 33.69 -3.75
CA ILE A 132 -14.16 33.83 -2.48
C ILE A 132 -14.69 32.48 -1.94
N GLU A 133 -15.02 31.56 -2.83
CA GLU A 133 -15.55 30.23 -2.50
C GLU A 133 -14.43 29.18 -2.42
N THR A 134 -14.32 28.51 -1.27
CA THR A 134 -13.29 27.48 -1.04
C THR A 134 -13.29 26.36 -2.07
N GLU A 135 -14.47 25.87 -2.48
CA GLU A 135 -14.58 24.80 -3.47
C GLU A 135 -13.99 25.22 -4.83
N VAL A 136 -14.11 26.51 -5.19
CA VAL A 136 -13.53 27.04 -6.43
C VAL A 136 -12.02 27.14 -6.30
N ARG A 137 -11.50 27.60 -5.15
CA ARG A 137 -10.06 27.64 -4.87
C ARG A 137 -9.43 26.25 -4.94
N GLU A 138 -10.05 25.25 -4.30
CA GLU A 138 -9.60 23.86 -4.31
C GLU A 138 -9.53 23.31 -5.74
N GLU A 139 -10.61 23.49 -6.50
CA GLU A 139 -10.69 23.02 -7.88
C GLU A 139 -9.66 23.74 -8.76
N ALA A 140 -9.49 25.06 -8.61
CA ALA A 140 -8.48 25.83 -9.34
C ALA A 140 -7.06 25.32 -9.03
N ALA A 141 -6.73 25.16 -7.75
CA ALA A 141 -5.44 24.62 -7.31
C ALA A 141 -5.19 23.21 -7.88
N ARG A 142 -6.22 22.35 -7.93
CA ARG A 142 -6.14 21.02 -8.53
C ARG A 142 -5.93 21.06 -10.04
N LEU A 143 -6.60 21.99 -10.73
CA LEU A 143 -6.49 22.14 -12.18
C LEU A 143 -5.11 22.65 -12.61
N LEU A 144 -4.44 23.49 -11.81
CA LEU A 144 -3.10 24.00 -12.13
C LEU A 144 -2.12 22.88 -12.50
N GLY A 145 -2.16 21.74 -11.79
CA GLY A 145 -1.29 20.60 -12.07
C GLY A 145 -1.44 20.03 -13.49
N LEU A 146 -2.57 20.27 -14.18
CA LEU A 146 -2.89 19.74 -15.52
C LEU A 146 -2.25 20.52 -16.67
N PHE A 147 -1.77 21.73 -16.41
CA PHE A 147 -1.15 22.59 -17.41
C PHE A 147 0.31 22.18 -17.69
N THR A 148 0.52 20.99 -18.25
CA THR A 148 1.85 20.43 -18.48
C THR A 148 2.67 21.15 -19.56
N CYS A 149 2.03 21.93 -20.44
CA CYS A 149 2.66 22.65 -21.55
C CYS A 149 2.76 24.17 -21.34
N VAL A 150 2.52 24.67 -20.12
CA VAL A 150 2.57 26.10 -19.81
C VAL A 150 3.99 26.63 -19.99
N SER A 151 4.11 27.86 -20.48
CA SER A 151 5.38 28.59 -20.58
C SER A 151 6.06 28.71 -19.20
N ASP A 152 7.38 28.46 -19.13
CA ASP A 152 8.12 28.52 -17.86
C ASP A 152 8.05 29.91 -17.20
N GLN A 153 8.02 30.98 -18.00
CA GLN A 153 7.87 32.36 -17.49
C GLN A 153 6.59 32.56 -16.67
N PHE A 154 5.47 31.98 -17.09
CA PHE A 154 4.20 32.08 -16.36
C PHE A 154 4.22 31.18 -15.12
N LEU A 155 4.83 30.01 -15.25
CA LEU A 155 4.91 29.05 -14.17
C LEU A 155 5.82 29.55 -13.03
N GLU A 156 6.98 30.10 -13.33
CA GLU A 156 7.89 30.67 -12.32
C GLU A 156 7.25 31.82 -11.54
N GLN A 157 6.43 32.65 -12.18
CA GLN A 157 5.72 33.74 -11.50
C GLN A 157 4.72 33.26 -10.44
N THR A 158 4.18 32.05 -10.56
CA THR A 158 3.26 31.51 -9.55
C THR A 158 3.92 31.30 -8.19
N LEU A 159 5.26 31.28 -8.14
CA LEU A 159 6.08 31.17 -6.94
C LEU A 159 6.63 32.52 -6.44
N ASP A 160 6.48 33.61 -7.20
CA ASP A 160 7.01 34.92 -6.80
C ASP A 160 6.12 35.62 -5.76
N LYS A 161 6.69 35.86 -4.57
CA LYS A 161 6.05 36.54 -3.43
C LYS A 161 6.17 38.07 -3.49
N LYS A 162 7.08 38.63 -4.31
CA LYS A 162 7.42 40.06 -4.30
C LYS A 162 6.35 40.96 -4.91
N VAL A 163 5.64 40.49 -5.95
CA VAL A 163 4.59 41.29 -6.62
C VAL A 163 3.28 41.30 -5.82
N MET A 164 3.00 40.24 -5.05
CA MET A 164 1.80 40.11 -4.20
C MET A 164 1.74 41.15 -3.07
N LYS A 165 2.88 41.46 -2.43
CA LYS A 165 2.94 42.50 -1.39
C LYS A 165 2.58 43.87 -1.97
N THR A 166 3.06 44.18 -3.17
CA THR A 166 2.75 45.43 -3.89
C THR A 166 1.25 45.55 -4.21
N MET A 167 0.58 44.45 -4.59
CA MET A 167 -0.87 44.43 -4.84
C MET A 167 -1.73 44.53 -3.58
N GLN A 168 -1.33 43.91 -2.45
CA GLN A 168 -2.01 44.10 -1.16
C GLN A 168 -1.95 45.56 -0.71
N PHE A 169 -0.78 46.21 -0.85
CA PHE A 169 -0.64 47.64 -0.55
C PHE A 169 -1.52 48.52 -1.47
N ALA A 170 -1.60 48.22 -2.76
CA ALA A 170 -2.45 48.96 -3.71
C ALA A 170 -3.96 48.76 -3.45
N TYR A 171 -4.38 47.55 -3.09
CA TYR A 171 -5.76 47.23 -2.73
C TYR A 171 -6.19 47.93 -1.43
N ASP A 172 -5.36 47.93 -0.40
CA ASP A 172 -5.63 48.63 0.86
C ASP A 172 -5.71 50.15 0.67
N GLN A 173 -4.87 50.74 -0.19
CA GLN A 173 -4.97 52.16 -0.56
C GLN A 173 -6.28 52.50 -1.28
N ASN A 174 -6.72 51.64 -2.21
CA ASN A 174 -7.99 51.84 -2.93
C ASN A 174 -9.21 51.68 -2.02
N LYS A 175 -9.13 50.81 -1.01
CA LYS A 175 -10.17 50.66 0.04
C LYS A 175 -10.25 51.89 0.95
N LEU A 176 -9.11 52.52 1.25
CA LEU A 176 -9.03 53.78 2.00
C LEU A 176 -9.53 54.99 1.18
N GLN A 177 -9.28 55.04 -0.13
CA GLN A 177 -9.80 56.09 -1.02
C GLN A 177 -11.31 55.95 -1.30
N SER A 178 -11.85 54.74 -1.33
CA SER A 178 -13.28 54.50 -1.51
C SER A 178 -14.11 54.78 -0.23
N GLN A 179 -13.50 54.65 0.96
CA GLN A 179 -14.13 55.06 2.23
C GLN A 179 -14.11 56.58 2.49
N THR A 180 -13.30 57.36 1.76
CA THR A 180 -13.16 58.81 1.99
C THR A 180 -14.03 59.69 1.09
N LYS A 181 -14.88 59.12 0.21
CA LYS A 181 -15.81 59.88 -0.65
C LYS A 181 -17.09 60.40 0.03
N PHE A 182 -17.19 60.34 1.36
CA PHE A 182 -18.32 60.91 2.11
C PHE A 182 -17.86 61.87 3.22
N ARG A 183 -17.47 63.09 2.86
CA ARG A 183 -17.54 64.26 3.76
C ARG A 183 -17.57 65.57 2.96
N PRO A 184 -18.53 66.49 3.21
CA PRO A 184 -18.52 67.80 2.58
C PRO A 184 -17.58 68.77 3.33
N SER A 185 -16.93 69.63 2.54
CA SER A 185 -16.35 70.94 2.85
C SER A 185 -16.47 71.46 4.31
N SER A 186 -15.35 71.53 5.03
CA SER A 186 -14.97 72.70 5.85
C SER A 186 -13.46 72.71 6.12
N GLY A 187 -12.85 73.89 6.11
CA GLY A 187 -11.40 74.07 6.22
C GLY A 187 -10.88 74.19 7.66
N TRP A 188 -9.67 73.67 7.87
CA TRP A 188 -8.58 74.07 8.79
C TRP A 188 -7.55 72.93 8.73
N SER A 189 -6.38 73.04 8.07
CA SER A 189 -5.17 73.81 8.36
C SER A 189 -4.06 72.99 9.06
N VAL A 190 -2.89 73.03 8.42
CA VAL A 190 -1.50 72.95 8.95
C VAL A 190 -0.91 71.57 9.27
N GLY A 191 0.08 71.19 8.45
CA GLY A 191 1.07 70.15 8.76
C GLY A 191 1.97 69.89 7.54
N LYS A 192 3.24 70.27 7.64
CA LYS A 192 4.25 70.30 6.56
C LYS A 192 4.45 68.98 5.79
N LYS A 193 4.77 69.15 4.51
CA LYS A 193 5.24 68.17 3.51
C LYS A 193 6.30 67.19 4.03
N LEU A 194 6.05 65.90 3.82
CA LEU A 194 7.01 64.79 3.71
C LEU A 194 6.40 63.86 2.65
N GLY A 195 6.67 64.15 1.38
CA GLY A 195 6.02 63.48 0.25
C GLY A 195 6.66 63.81 -1.10
N GLU A 196 7.97 64.06 -1.11
CA GLU A 196 8.75 64.29 -2.33
C GLU A 196 9.80 63.19 -2.59
N ASP A 197 9.72 62.04 -1.91
CA ASP A 197 10.52 60.84 -2.21
C ASP A 197 9.61 59.65 -2.55
N VAL A 198 8.70 59.82 -3.52
CA VAL A 198 8.10 58.68 -4.22
C VAL A 198 9.00 58.40 -5.42
N PRO A 199 9.70 57.25 -5.51
CA PRO A 199 10.48 56.94 -6.69
C PRO A 199 9.55 56.93 -7.90
N ALA A 200 9.84 57.77 -8.88
CA ALA A 200 9.14 57.86 -10.16
C ALA A 200 9.40 56.65 -11.06
N GLU A 201 9.73 55.49 -10.49
CA GLU A 201 9.96 54.22 -11.19
C GLU A 201 8.68 53.34 -11.21
N MET A 202 7.59 53.75 -10.53
CA MET A 202 6.42 52.87 -10.34
C MET A 202 5.36 52.87 -11.47
N GLU A 203 5.35 53.83 -12.40
CA GLU A 203 4.30 53.88 -13.44
C GLU A 203 4.75 53.36 -14.82
N ASP A 204 6.06 53.24 -15.05
CA ASP A 204 6.60 52.82 -16.35
C ASP A 204 6.77 51.29 -16.43
N ASP A 205 7.08 50.59 -15.33
CA ASP A 205 7.21 49.12 -15.31
C ASP A 205 5.85 48.36 -15.36
N GLU A 206 4.75 48.99 -14.92
CA GLU A 206 3.40 48.38 -14.92
C GLU A 206 2.83 48.21 -16.34
N LYS A 207 3.25 49.05 -17.29
CA LYS A 207 2.79 49.01 -18.69
C LYS A 207 3.66 48.10 -19.58
N ASP A 208 4.90 47.84 -19.17
CA ASP A 208 5.85 47.01 -19.90
C ASP A 208 5.95 45.55 -19.39
N ALA A 209 5.25 45.18 -18.32
CA ALA A 209 5.14 43.80 -17.87
C ALA A 209 4.32 42.95 -18.88
N MET A 210 5.03 42.19 -19.71
CA MET A 210 4.50 41.28 -20.75
C MET A 210 3.56 40.17 -20.24
N ILE A 211 3.39 40.02 -18.91
CA ILE A 211 2.63 38.92 -18.28
C ILE A 211 1.53 39.49 -17.37
N PRO A 212 0.27 39.01 -17.45
CA PRO A 212 -0.82 39.47 -16.60
C PRO A 212 -0.55 39.22 -15.11
N MET A 213 -0.71 40.24 -14.27
CA MET A 213 -0.48 40.16 -12.81
C MET A 213 -1.31 39.10 -12.06
N GLY A 214 -2.35 38.53 -12.69
CA GLY A 214 -3.25 37.55 -12.09
C GLY A 214 -2.64 36.17 -11.80
N ALA A 215 -1.53 35.81 -12.45
CA ALA A 215 -0.84 34.53 -12.23
C ALA A 215 0.21 34.58 -11.10
N CYS A 216 0.60 35.77 -10.67
CA CYS A 216 1.70 35.93 -9.74
C CYS A 216 1.33 35.42 -8.34
N GLY A 217 2.19 34.60 -7.75
CA GLY A 217 2.00 34.08 -6.40
C GLY A 217 0.82 33.10 -6.23
N ALA A 218 0.24 32.58 -7.31
CA ALA A 218 -0.91 31.68 -7.22
C ALA A 218 -0.63 30.40 -6.40
N PHE A 219 0.53 29.76 -6.58
CA PHE A 219 0.90 28.63 -5.73
C PHE A 219 1.21 29.06 -4.31
N VAL A 220 1.84 30.22 -4.11
CA VAL A 220 2.06 30.77 -2.75
C VAL A 220 0.74 30.95 -2.02
N SER A 221 -0.27 31.57 -2.65
CA SER A 221 -1.62 31.71 -2.09
C SER A 221 -2.26 30.36 -1.77
N GLY A 222 -2.19 29.40 -2.70
CA GLY A 222 -2.79 28.08 -2.51
C GLY A 222 -2.12 27.26 -1.40
N LEU A 223 -0.80 27.41 -1.22
CA LEU A 223 -0.05 26.79 -0.13
C LEU A 223 -0.32 27.45 1.23
N GLU A 224 -0.53 28.76 1.26
CA GLU A 224 -0.85 29.54 2.47
C GLU A 224 -2.37 29.61 2.77
N ASP A 225 -3.22 28.84 2.07
CA ASP A 225 -4.68 28.90 2.21
C ASP A 225 -5.15 28.43 3.60
N GLU A 226 -6.25 29.01 4.08
CA GLU A 226 -6.86 28.67 5.37
C GLU A 226 -7.43 27.24 5.43
N PHE A 227 -7.84 26.68 4.28
CA PHE A 227 -8.44 25.35 4.20
C PHE A 227 -7.46 24.28 3.75
N MET A 228 -7.44 23.18 4.51
CA MET A 228 -6.59 22.02 4.24
C MET A 228 -6.77 21.47 2.81
N SER A 229 -8.01 21.40 2.29
CA SER A 229 -8.27 20.80 0.97
C SER A 229 -7.62 21.60 -0.17
N VAL A 230 -7.59 22.93 -0.07
CA VAL A 230 -6.90 23.81 -1.02
C VAL A 230 -5.39 23.61 -0.92
N ARG A 231 -4.84 23.60 0.30
CA ARG A 231 -3.40 23.35 0.54
C ARG A 231 -2.96 22.00 -0.04
N GLN A 232 -3.74 20.93 0.17
CA GLN A 232 -3.47 19.61 -0.43
C GLN A 232 -3.45 19.64 -1.95
N ALA A 233 -4.46 20.26 -2.56
CA ALA A 233 -4.55 20.38 -4.01
C ALA A 233 -3.36 21.17 -4.59
N ALA A 234 -2.95 22.25 -3.92
CA ALA A 234 -1.80 23.06 -4.31
C ALA A 234 -0.47 22.28 -4.22
N VAL A 235 -0.21 21.60 -3.10
CA VAL A 235 0.98 20.74 -2.92
C VAL A 235 1.06 19.66 -4.00
N PHE A 236 -0.06 18.98 -4.25
CA PHE A 236 -0.13 17.94 -5.29
C PHE A 236 0.16 18.48 -6.68
N SER A 237 -0.48 19.59 -7.05
CA SER A 237 -0.29 20.24 -8.36
C SER A 237 1.12 20.76 -8.56
N LEU A 238 1.70 21.40 -7.53
CA LEU A 238 3.07 21.90 -7.56
C LEU A 238 4.07 20.76 -7.77
N GLY A 239 3.97 19.70 -6.96
CA GLY A 239 4.84 18.53 -7.07
C GLY A 239 4.74 17.86 -8.44
N ARG A 240 3.54 17.79 -9.01
CA ARG A 240 3.31 17.18 -10.32
C ARG A 240 3.93 17.97 -11.48
N LEU A 241 3.79 19.29 -11.50
CA LEU A 241 4.41 20.12 -12.54
C LEU A 241 5.94 20.09 -12.43
N ALA A 242 6.44 20.23 -11.20
CA ALA A 242 7.86 20.20 -10.91
C ALA A 242 8.54 18.88 -11.29
N ALA A 243 7.86 17.74 -11.15
CA ALA A 243 8.44 16.43 -11.48
C ALA A 243 8.91 16.28 -12.93
N SER A 244 8.38 17.10 -13.84
CA SER A 244 8.74 17.10 -15.27
C SER A 244 9.77 18.17 -15.66
N ARG A 245 10.09 19.12 -14.76
CA ARG A 245 10.87 20.32 -15.07
C ARG A 245 11.92 20.60 -13.99
N SER A 246 13.20 20.39 -14.31
CA SER A 246 14.28 20.48 -13.32
C SER A 246 14.48 21.88 -12.73
N ASP A 247 14.34 22.95 -13.53
CA ASP A 247 14.58 24.32 -13.03
C ASP A 247 13.42 24.79 -12.13
N PHE A 248 12.18 24.53 -12.55
CA PHE A 248 11.01 24.77 -11.71
C PHE A 248 11.01 23.90 -10.44
N ALA A 249 11.51 22.65 -10.52
CA ALA A 249 11.67 21.80 -9.35
C ALA A 249 12.61 22.42 -8.30
N ARG A 250 13.72 23.06 -8.73
CA ARG A 250 14.61 23.76 -7.80
C ARG A 250 13.91 24.91 -7.08
N LEU A 251 13.14 25.72 -7.80
CA LEU A 251 12.36 26.82 -7.21
C LEU A 251 11.28 26.32 -6.25
N SER A 252 10.69 25.15 -6.54
CA SER A 252 9.60 24.57 -5.74
C SER A 252 10.06 23.96 -4.41
N ILE A 253 11.34 23.60 -4.28
CA ILE A 253 11.86 22.90 -3.09
C ILE A 253 11.64 23.71 -1.81
N ASP A 254 11.93 25.00 -1.84
CA ASP A 254 11.84 25.86 -0.65
C ASP A 254 10.39 26.02 -0.22
N HIS A 255 9.49 26.24 -1.17
CA HIS A 255 8.05 26.34 -0.91
C HIS A 255 7.47 25.04 -0.35
N LEU A 256 7.92 23.87 -0.84
CA LEU A 256 7.49 22.58 -0.30
C LEU A 256 8.10 22.30 1.08
N ALA A 257 9.34 22.73 1.33
CA ALA A 257 10.01 22.60 2.62
C ALA A 257 9.30 23.43 3.71
N ASP A 258 8.78 24.61 3.37
CA ASP A 258 7.98 25.44 4.29
C ASP A 258 6.71 24.69 4.77
N MET A 259 6.10 23.88 3.90
CA MET A 259 4.92 23.06 4.23
C MET A 259 5.21 21.95 5.26
N PHE A 260 6.48 21.67 5.57
CA PHE A 260 6.85 20.67 6.58
C PHE A 260 6.52 21.14 8.00
N ASN A 261 6.28 22.44 8.20
CA ASN A 261 5.85 23.00 9.47
C ASN A 261 4.34 23.32 9.49
N ASP A 262 3.55 22.78 8.55
CA ASP A 262 2.10 22.95 8.54
C ASP A 262 1.48 22.32 9.80
N GLU A 263 0.42 22.96 10.32
CA GLU A 263 -0.34 22.50 11.48
C GLU A 263 -0.98 21.13 11.25
N MET A 264 -1.36 20.82 10.01
CA MET A 264 -2.02 19.59 9.62
C MET A 264 -0.99 18.52 9.24
N GLN A 265 -1.03 17.40 9.96
CA GLN A 265 -0.05 16.31 9.82
C GLN A 265 -0.08 15.67 8.42
N GLN A 266 -1.27 15.62 7.79
CA GLN A 266 -1.45 15.12 6.43
C GLN A 266 -0.78 16.01 5.39
N ILE A 267 -0.85 17.34 5.53
CA ILE A 267 -0.18 18.29 4.62
C ILE A 267 1.33 18.08 4.66
N ARG A 268 1.90 17.91 5.85
CA ARG A 268 3.33 17.62 6.01
C ARG A 268 3.72 16.35 5.24
N LEU A 269 2.93 15.28 5.35
CA LEU A 269 3.18 14.03 4.63
C LEU A 269 3.14 14.23 3.10
N ASP A 270 2.10 14.92 2.62
CA ASP A 270 1.87 15.17 1.21
C ASP A 270 3.02 16.01 0.62
N ALA A 271 3.49 17.02 1.37
CA ALA A 271 4.64 17.85 1.00
C ALA A 271 5.94 17.05 0.92
N ILE A 272 6.23 16.20 1.92
CA ILE A 272 7.43 15.34 1.90
C ILE A 272 7.39 14.41 0.68
N LYS A 273 6.25 13.80 0.40
CA LYS A 273 6.06 12.91 -0.76
C LYS A 273 6.22 13.65 -2.09
N ALA A 274 5.66 14.86 -2.19
CA ALA A 274 5.78 15.72 -3.37
C ALA A 274 7.24 16.17 -3.62
N MET A 275 7.97 16.50 -2.55
CA MET A 275 9.36 16.99 -2.61
C MET A 275 10.38 15.87 -2.85
N THR A 276 10.13 14.65 -2.38
CA THR A 276 11.05 13.50 -2.48
C THR A 276 11.60 13.25 -3.89
N PRO A 277 10.80 13.19 -4.98
CA PRO A 277 11.35 13.02 -6.33
C PRO A 277 12.08 14.27 -6.85
N LEU A 278 11.79 15.46 -6.31
CA LEU A 278 12.34 16.74 -6.77
C LEU A 278 13.70 17.06 -6.16
N ILE A 279 13.96 16.52 -4.97
CA ILE A 279 15.15 16.85 -4.16
C ILE A 279 16.47 16.61 -4.88
N VAL A 280 16.48 15.69 -5.85
CA VAL A 280 17.67 15.36 -6.64
C VAL A 280 18.12 16.51 -7.56
N HIS A 281 17.23 17.45 -7.86
CA HIS A 281 17.51 18.61 -8.70
C HIS A 281 18.04 19.81 -7.91
N GLY A 282 17.79 19.85 -6.59
CA GLY A 282 18.24 20.90 -5.69
C GLY A 282 19.40 20.47 -4.80
N THR A 283 19.88 21.42 -4.00
CA THR A 283 20.90 21.20 -2.97
C THR A 283 20.37 21.79 -1.67
N LEU A 284 20.37 20.99 -0.59
CA LEU A 284 19.94 21.43 0.72
C LEU A 284 21.06 22.16 1.46
N GLU A 285 20.77 23.40 1.80
CA GLU A 285 21.63 24.24 2.63
C GLU A 285 21.32 24.06 4.12
N ARG A 286 22.24 24.52 4.98
CA ARG A 286 22.14 24.35 6.44
C ARG A 286 20.88 25.00 7.04
N GLU A 287 20.47 26.16 6.52
CA GLU A 287 19.33 26.92 7.05
C GLU A 287 18.01 26.18 6.82
N GLN A 288 17.79 25.67 5.60
CA GLN A 288 16.61 24.90 5.21
C GLN A 288 16.51 23.58 5.99
N LEU A 289 17.67 22.98 6.28
CA LEU A 289 17.75 21.69 6.93
C LEU A 289 17.16 21.69 8.34
N HIS A 290 17.23 22.81 9.07
CA HIS A 290 16.63 22.90 10.41
C HIS A 290 15.10 22.69 10.38
N THR A 291 14.41 23.34 9.43
CA THR A 291 12.96 23.16 9.23
C THR A 291 12.65 21.74 8.82
N ILE A 292 13.41 21.19 7.86
CA ILE A 292 13.21 19.83 7.36
C ILE A 292 13.37 18.78 8.48
N LEU A 293 14.43 18.89 9.28
CA LEU A 293 14.72 17.91 10.34
C LEU A 293 13.74 17.94 11.51
N SER A 294 12.98 19.03 11.69
CA SER A 294 11.96 19.12 12.73
C SER A 294 10.89 18.01 12.63
N VAL A 295 10.62 17.52 11.42
CA VAL A 295 9.66 16.43 11.17
C VAL A 295 10.12 15.09 11.77
N LEU A 296 11.42 14.89 12.05
CA LEU A 296 11.88 13.70 12.76
C LEU A 296 11.31 13.59 14.18
N SER A 297 10.77 14.68 14.73
CA SER A 297 10.09 14.70 16.03
C SER A 297 8.57 14.51 15.95
N ASP A 298 8.02 14.26 14.75
CA ASP A 298 6.59 14.11 14.53
C ASP A 298 6.04 12.85 15.24
N ALA A 299 4.81 12.93 15.75
CA ALA A 299 4.17 11.82 16.44
C ALA A 299 3.84 10.68 15.46
N ILE A 300 3.43 11.04 14.23
CA ILE A 300 3.09 10.08 13.18
C ILE A 300 4.36 9.44 12.59
N PRO A 301 4.49 8.09 12.60
CA PRO A 301 5.61 7.40 11.98
C PRO A 301 5.73 7.65 10.47
N ASP A 302 4.62 7.75 9.75
CA ASP A 302 4.62 7.94 8.28
C ASP A 302 5.40 9.19 7.86
N ASN A 303 5.26 10.30 8.59
CA ASN A 303 5.98 11.55 8.31
C ASN A 303 7.49 11.37 8.51
N ARG A 304 7.90 10.72 9.61
CA ARG A 304 9.31 10.44 9.91
C ARG A 304 9.93 9.51 8.86
N LEU A 305 9.24 8.43 8.52
CA LEU A 305 9.70 7.45 7.54
C LEU A 305 9.76 8.03 6.12
N ALA A 306 8.79 8.87 5.74
CA ALA A 306 8.82 9.60 4.48
C ALA A 306 10.04 10.54 4.43
N LEU A 307 10.34 11.24 5.53
CA LEU A 307 11.51 12.10 5.62
C LEU A 307 12.82 11.30 5.53
N HIS A 308 12.92 10.12 6.14
CA HIS A 308 14.10 9.26 5.97
C HIS A 308 14.35 8.92 4.49
N SER A 309 13.28 8.65 3.73
CA SER A 309 13.38 8.41 2.29
C SER A 309 13.88 9.64 1.53
N LEU A 310 13.35 10.82 1.85
CA LEU A 310 13.75 12.10 1.25
C LEU A 310 15.23 12.40 1.53
N LEU A 311 15.67 12.31 2.80
CA LEU A 311 17.05 12.57 3.21
C LEU A 311 18.04 11.62 2.52
N GLY A 312 17.66 10.35 2.31
CA GLY A 312 18.48 9.39 1.56
C GLY A 312 18.66 9.73 0.08
N MET A 313 17.80 10.57 -0.50
CA MET A 313 17.89 11.04 -1.89
C MET A 313 18.48 12.45 -2.04
N ALA A 314 18.56 13.20 -0.95
CA ALA A 314 18.96 14.61 -0.96
C ALA A 314 20.43 14.83 -1.32
N ASN A 315 20.71 15.97 -1.96
CA ASN A 315 22.06 16.49 -2.11
C ASN A 315 22.32 17.55 -1.04
N PHE A 316 23.43 17.47 -0.32
CA PHE A 316 23.79 18.44 0.72
C PHE A 316 24.88 19.38 0.23
N ALA A 317 24.85 20.65 0.64
CA ALA A 317 25.83 21.64 0.20
C ALA A 317 27.23 21.42 0.82
N GLU A 318 27.28 20.92 2.05
CA GLU A 318 28.50 20.88 2.87
C GLU A 318 28.50 19.72 3.88
N TYR A 319 29.68 19.37 4.40
CA TYR A 319 29.85 18.24 5.33
C TYR A 319 29.15 18.44 6.69
N SER A 320 28.96 19.68 7.14
CA SER A 320 28.22 20.02 8.36
C SER A 320 26.75 19.64 8.27
N CYS A 321 26.14 19.69 7.09
CA CYS A 321 24.78 19.21 6.87
C CYS A 321 24.68 17.71 7.17
N ILE A 322 25.65 16.91 6.71
CA ILE A 322 25.70 15.46 6.99
C ILE A 322 25.77 15.20 8.50
N LEU A 323 26.61 15.95 9.22
CA LEU A 323 26.74 15.82 10.67
C LEU A 323 25.44 16.21 11.39
N GLN A 324 24.76 17.26 10.94
CA GLN A 324 23.48 17.69 11.50
C GLN A 324 22.37 16.64 11.27
N VAL A 325 22.29 16.08 10.05
CA VAL A 325 21.36 14.98 9.74
C VAL A 325 21.66 13.76 10.60
N MET A 326 22.93 13.36 10.73
CA MET A 326 23.31 12.19 11.51
C MET A 326 22.91 12.35 12.98
N LYS A 327 23.19 13.51 13.59
CA LYS A 327 22.81 13.80 14.98
C LYS A 327 21.29 13.80 15.15
N ALA A 328 20.56 14.45 14.25
CA ALA A 328 19.10 14.50 14.31
C ALA A 328 18.46 13.11 14.14
N LEU A 329 18.99 12.25 13.26
CA LEU A 329 18.55 10.87 13.10
C LEU A 329 18.85 10.03 14.36
N GLN A 330 20.01 10.21 14.99
CA GLN A 330 20.33 9.55 16.26
C GLN A 330 19.40 10.01 17.38
N ASP A 331 19.14 11.31 17.50
CA ASP A 331 18.19 11.83 18.49
C ASP A 331 16.76 11.35 18.24
N SER A 332 16.37 11.25 16.97
CA SER A 332 15.11 10.61 16.56
C SER A 332 15.07 9.15 16.99
N MET A 333 16.15 8.38 16.79
CA MET A 333 16.23 6.98 17.20
C MET A 333 16.12 6.81 18.73
N ARG A 334 16.70 7.73 19.52
CA ARG A 334 16.52 7.73 20.99
C ARG A 334 15.06 7.84 21.38
N ARG A 335 14.32 8.70 20.68
CA ARG A 335 12.90 8.96 20.94
C ARG A 335 11.99 7.88 20.34
N PHE A 336 12.35 7.35 19.18
CA PHE A 336 11.60 6.37 18.40
C PHE A 336 12.48 5.19 17.97
N PRO A 337 12.82 4.25 18.89
CA PRO A 337 13.72 3.14 18.57
C PRO A 337 13.25 2.22 17.44
N ARG A 338 11.96 2.25 17.10
CA ARG A 338 11.38 1.43 16.00
C ARG A 338 11.80 1.89 14.62
N ASP A 339 12.22 3.15 14.50
CA ASP A 339 12.63 3.72 13.23
C ASP A 339 14.06 3.30 12.84
N ARG A 340 14.73 2.50 13.70
CA ARG A 340 16.11 2.03 13.56
C ARG A 340 16.47 1.54 12.16
N ASP A 341 15.71 0.59 11.62
CA ASP A 341 16.02 0.00 10.31
C ASP A 341 15.88 1.01 9.16
N SER A 342 14.90 1.92 9.27
CA SER A 342 14.70 3.00 8.30
C SER A 342 15.83 4.03 8.38
N ILE A 343 16.29 4.37 9.58
CA ILE A 343 17.42 5.26 9.81
C ILE A 343 18.71 4.65 9.28
N PHE A 344 18.96 3.36 9.52
CA PHE A 344 20.10 2.63 8.96
C PHE A 344 20.09 2.64 7.43
N SER A 345 18.93 2.39 6.81
CA SER A 345 18.79 2.48 5.35
C SER A 345 19.04 3.91 4.83
N CYS A 346 18.55 4.92 5.54
CA CYS A 346 18.79 6.33 5.22
C CYS A 346 20.29 6.68 5.27
N LEU A 347 20.97 6.36 6.38
CA LEU A 347 22.41 6.61 6.56
C LEU A 347 23.27 5.85 5.55
N SER A 348 22.89 4.63 5.19
CA SER A 348 23.54 3.87 4.11
C SER A 348 23.51 4.65 2.79
N LYS A 349 22.33 5.15 2.38
CA LYS A 349 22.18 5.96 1.16
C LYS A 349 22.94 7.29 1.23
N ILE A 350 22.89 7.98 2.36
CA ILE A 350 23.63 9.24 2.57
C ILE A 350 25.13 9.01 2.45
N GLY A 351 25.66 7.98 3.11
CA GLY A 351 27.09 7.65 3.08
C GLY A 351 27.58 7.30 1.68
N HIS A 352 26.77 6.53 0.94
CA HIS A 352 27.08 6.18 -0.44
C HIS A 352 27.12 7.40 -1.37
N ARG A 353 26.15 8.33 -1.24
CA ARG A 353 26.05 9.52 -2.11
C ARG A 353 27.09 10.58 -1.77
N HIS A 354 27.39 10.78 -0.48
CA HIS A 354 28.17 11.91 0.03
C HIS A 354 29.55 11.50 0.57
N ALA A 355 30.18 10.50 -0.04
CA ALA A 355 31.45 9.92 0.44
C ALA A 355 32.58 10.97 0.61
N ILE A 356 32.62 11.98 -0.26
CA ILE A 356 33.60 13.08 -0.20
C ILE A 356 33.42 13.90 1.08
N PHE A 357 32.17 14.17 1.49
CA PHE A 357 31.86 14.91 2.73
C PHE A 357 32.04 14.06 3.99
N VAL A 358 31.88 12.75 3.89
CA VAL A 358 32.10 11.83 5.01
C VAL A 358 33.59 11.67 5.32
N GLN A 359 34.48 11.69 4.31
CA GLN A 359 35.92 11.52 4.50
C GLN A 359 36.54 12.37 5.62
N PRO A 360 36.33 13.70 5.70
CA PRO A 360 36.88 14.51 6.79
C PRO A 360 36.23 14.24 8.16
N LEU A 361 35.04 13.63 8.19
CA LEU A 361 34.31 13.33 9.43
C LEU A 361 34.75 12.00 10.07
N VAL A 362 35.44 11.12 9.33
CA VAL A 362 35.81 9.78 9.79
C VAL A 362 36.50 9.78 11.17
N PRO A 363 37.50 10.64 11.46
CA PRO A 363 38.16 10.63 12.76
C PRO A 363 37.20 11.01 13.91
N GLU A 364 36.30 11.95 13.69
CA GLU A 364 35.28 12.36 14.67
C GLU A 364 34.25 11.25 14.89
N LEU A 365 33.71 10.69 13.80
CA LEU A 365 32.64 9.68 13.83
C LEU A 365 33.07 8.36 14.47
N LEU A 366 34.33 7.98 14.27
CA LEU A 366 34.91 6.75 14.81
C LEU A 366 35.70 6.97 16.10
N ASN A 367 35.71 8.19 16.65
CA ASN A 367 36.51 8.58 17.81
C ASN A 367 37.99 8.21 17.69
N ILE A 368 38.58 8.37 16.51
CA ILE A 368 39.98 8.03 16.24
C ILE A 368 40.88 9.15 16.76
N HIS A 369 41.70 8.85 17.76
CA HIS A 369 42.70 9.77 18.26
C HIS A 369 44.04 9.56 17.52
N PRO A 370 44.77 10.62 17.12
CA PRO A 370 46.03 10.46 16.38
C PRO A 370 47.15 9.72 17.14
N ILE A 371 47.06 9.66 18.47
CA ILE A 371 48.10 9.13 19.37
C ILE A 371 47.61 7.90 20.17
N PHE A 372 46.31 7.78 20.41
CA PHE A 372 45.75 6.75 21.30
C PHE A 372 44.87 5.83 20.48
N ASP A 373 44.99 4.53 20.73
CA ASP A 373 44.03 3.57 20.18
C ASP A 373 42.67 3.82 20.83
N ALA A 374 41.65 4.06 20.00
CA ALA A 374 40.28 4.18 20.45
C ALA A 374 39.82 2.85 21.05
N HIS A 375 39.05 2.89 22.15
CA HIS A 375 38.43 1.70 22.70
C HIS A 375 37.44 1.11 21.69
N GLU A 376 37.54 -0.20 21.44
CA GLU A 376 36.61 -0.92 20.57
C GLU A 376 35.18 -0.77 21.10
N GLN A 377 34.30 -0.14 20.31
CA GLN A 377 32.91 0.09 20.68
C GLN A 377 32.07 -1.17 20.45
N ASP A 378 31.03 -1.39 21.26
CA ASP A 378 30.16 -2.56 21.16
C ASP A 378 29.34 -2.51 19.85
N VAL A 379 29.35 -3.61 19.11
CA VAL A 379 28.58 -3.76 17.86
C VAL A 379 27.07 -3.76 18.12
N ASN A 380 26.63 -3.99 19.36
CA ASN A 380 25.23 -3.88 19.75
C ASN A 380 24.76 -2.44 20.02
N ASP A 381 25.68 -1.47 20.03
CA ASP A 381 25.32 -0.05 20.18
C ASP A 381 24.81 0.52 18.85
N ASP A 382 23.52 0.86 18.82
CA ASP A 382 22.85 1.40 17.63
C ASP A 382 23.43 2.75 17.18
N PHE A 383 23.95 3.57 18.09
CA PHE A 383 24.58 4.86 17.74
C PHE A 383 25.91 4.65 17.03
N TYR A 384 26.71 3.69 17.51
CA TYR A 384 27.92 3.29 16.85
C TYR A 384 27.64 2.65 15.48
N LEU A 385 26.60 1.80 15.38
CA LEU A 385 26.18 1.23 14.10
C LEU A 385 25.77 2.31 13.09
N CYS A 386 25.10 3.39 13.51
CA CYS A 386 24.81 4.53 12.63
C CYS A 386 26.11 5.10 12.01
N ASN A 387 27.13 5.34 12.84
CA ASN A 387 28.41 5.89 12.41
C ASN A 387 29.12 4.92 11.45
N LEU A 388 29.15 3.63 11.80
CA LEU A 388 29.74 2.58 10.97
C LEU A 388 29.05 2.45 9.62
N ILE A 389 27.72 2.40 9.58
CA ILE A 389 26.95 2.26 8.34
C ILE A 389 27.25 3.43 7.40
N LEU A 390 27.25 4.67 7.93
CA LEU A 390 27.57 5.87 7.15
C LEU A 390 28.99 5.80 6.57
N VAL A 391 29.99 5.50 7.42
CA VAL A 391 31.41 5.47 7.03
C VAL A 391 31.73 4.31 6.08
N LEU A 392 31.17 3.12 6.30
CA LEU A 392 31.41 1.94 5.44
C LEU A 392 30.78 2.12 4.05
N ASN A 393 29.58 2.70 3.97
CA ASN A 393 28.97 3.02 2.67
C ASN A 393 29.77 4.10 1.92
N ALA A 394 30.33 5.08 2.63
CA ALA A 394 31.26 6.05 2.05
C ALA A 394 32.58 5.42 1.60
N ALA A 395 33.14 4.49 2.39
CA ALA A 395 34.39 3.80 2.11
C ALA A 395 34.35 2.92 0.87
N HIS A 396 33.16 2.37 0.55
CA HIS A 396 32.93 1.65 -0.69
C HIS A 396 33.12 2.54 -1.93
N VAL A 397 32.68 3.80 -1.87
CA VAL A 397 32.78 4.76 -2.98
C VAL A 397 34.15 5.46 -3.00
N GLN A 398 34.71 5.75 -1.82
CA GLN A 398 35.96 6.49 -1.66
C GLN A 398 37.03 5.63 -0.95
N PRO A 399 37.94 4.97 -1.68
CA PRO A 399 38.94 4.06 -1.13
C PRO A 399 39.91 4.68 -0.11
N GLN A 400 40.12 6.00 -0.14
CA GLN A 400 40.98 6.72 0.79
C GLN A 400 40.47 6.56 2.24
N ILE A 401 39.16 6.48 2.44
CA ILE A 401 38.56 6.25 3.77
C ILE A 401 39.03 4.92 4.36
N CYS A 402 39.27 3.89 3.53
CA CYS A 402 39.74 2.59 4.00
C CYS A 402 41.09 2.66 4.73
N SER A 403 41.95 3.65 4.41
CA SER A 403 43.22 3.85 5.12
C SER A 403 43.08 4.53 6.47
N LEU A 404 41.95 5.21 6.72
CA LEU A 404 41.65 5.87 7.99
C LEU A 404 40.97 4.92 9.00
N ILE A 405 40.46 3.78 8.52
CA ILE A 405 39.67 2.85 9.33
C ILE A 405 40.59 1.90 10.13
N PRO A 406 40.45 1.82 11.47
CA PRO A 406 41.16 0.86 12.32
C PRO A 406 40.87 -0.60 11.98
N GLU A 407 41.81 -1.50 12.32
CA GLU A 407 41.68 -2.92 11.97
C GLU A 407 40.52 -3.65 12.67
N TYR A 408 40.15 -3.24 13.88
CA TYR A 408 39.02 -3.85 14.60
C TYR A 408 37.69 -3.59 13.86
N ILE A 409 37.54 -2.41 13.23
CA ILE A 409 36.35 -2.08 12.43
C ILE A 409 36.24 -2.96 11.19
N ILE A 410 37.37 -3.45 10.63
CA ILE A 410 37.33 -4.42 9.52
C ILE A 410 36.66 -5.73 9.99
N LYS A 411 36.83 -6.14 11.26
CA LYS A 411 36.11 -7.29 11.82
C LYS A 411 34.62 -6.98 11.94
N HIS A 412 34.25 -5.79 12.40
CA HIS A 412 32.85 -5.36 12.52
C HIS A 412 32.17 -5.30 11.14
N TYR A 413 32.84 -4.76 10.13
CA TYR A 413 32.39 -4.78 8.74
C TYR A 413 32.06 -6.20 8.28
N ARG A 414 32.95 -7.18 8.53
CA ARG A 414 32.74 -8.57 8.13
C ARG A 414 31.53 -9.20 8.82
N TYR A 415 31.32 -8.90 10.09
CA TYR A 415 30.14 -9.33 10.84
C TYR A 415 28.86 -8.70 10.26
N LEU A 416 28.82 -7.37 10.16
CA LEU A 416 27.66 -6.62 9.65
C LEU A 416 27.30 -6.99 8.22
N ARG A 417 28.30 -7.24 7.37
CA ARG A 417 28.10 -7.70 5.99
C ARG A 417 27.40 -9.06 5.94
N HIS A 418 27.77 -10.00 6.82
CA HIS A 418 27.09 -11.29 6.90
C HIS A 418 25.68 -11.17 7.49
N SER A 419 25.49 -10.29 8.48
CA SER A 419 24.20 -10.11 9.15
C SER A 419 23.20 -9.28 8.35
N SER A 420 23.66 -8.37 7.47
CA SER A 420 22.81 -7.41 6.75
C SER A 420 23.38 -7.05 5.38
N LEU A 421 23.13 -7.92 4.39
CA LEU A 421 23.70 -7.78 3.04
C LEU A 421 23.18 -6.54 2.27
N GLU A 422 22.01 -6.01 2.62
CA GLU A 422 21.39 -4.88 1.93
C GLU A 422 21.90 -3.52 2.41
N LEU A 423 22.37 -3.42 3.67
CA LEU A 423 22.79 -2.16 4.28
C LEU A 423 24.27 -1.82 4.05
N ILE A 424 25.12 -2.84 3.94
CA ILE A 424 26.57 -2.69 3.84
C ILE A 424 27.07 -3.25 2.50
N PRO A 425 27.63 -2.39 1.61
CA PRO A 425 28.19 -2.81 0.33
C PRO A 425 29.55 -3.52 0.49
N GLU A 426 30.01 -4.19 -0.56
CA GLU A 426 31.30 -4.87 -0.57
C GLU A 426 32.46 -3.87 -0.73
N ILE A 427 33.44 -3.89 0.18
CA ILE A 427 34.60 -3.00 0.14
C ILE A 427 35.84 -3.81 -0.27
N GLU A 428 36.27 -3.64 -1.52
CA GLU A 428 37.37 -4.44 -2.10
C GLU A 428 38.68 -4.34 -1.30
N ALA A 429 38.97 -3.19 -0.70
CA ALA A 429 40.19 -2.96 0.08
C ALA A 429 40.28 -3.87 1.31
N PHE A 430 39.15 -4.26 1.89
CA PHE A 430 39.09 -5.12 3.09
C PHE A 430 39.17 -6.61 2.75
N GLU A 431 38.79 -6.98 1.52
CA GLU A 431 38.87 -8.35 1.01
C GLU A 431 40.28 -8.69 0.51
N ARG A 432 40.99 -7.75 -0.14
CA ARG A 432 42.37 -7.94 -0.63
C ARG A 432 43.41 -8.24 0.47
N ARG A 433 43.14 -7.90 1.74
CA ARG A 433 44.02 -8.26 2.87
C ARG A 433 44.02 -9.77 3.19
N ARG A 434 43.14 -10.58 2.58
CA ARG A 434 43.30 -12.04 2.54
C ARG A 434 44.38 -12.35 1.51
N GLY A 435 45.58 -12.71 1.95
CA GLY A 435 46.67 -13.17 1.09
C GLY A 435 46.38 -14.51 0.38
N SER A 436 45.36 -14.57 -0.47
CA SER A 436 45.11 -15.71 -1.36
C SER A 436 44.79 -15.22 -2.77
N THR A 437 45.58 -15.71 -3.72
CA THR A 437 45.23 -15.87 -5.14
C THR A 437 44.00 -16.75 -5.26
N GLN A 438 42.83 -16.20 -4.94
CA GLN A 438 41.53 -16.72 -5.34
C GLN A 438 40.87 -15.64 -6.20
N PRO A 439 40.36 -15.98 -7.39
CA PRO A 439 39.76 -15.00 -8.28
C PRO A 439 38.57 -14.34 -7.59
N SER A 440 38.52 -13.01 -7.73
CA SER A 440 37.47 -12.08 -7.31
C SER A 440 36.08 -12.72 -7.14
N PHE A 441 35.50 -12.55 -5.95
CA PHE A 441 34.11 -12.87 -5.59
C PHE A 441 33.07 -11.98 -6.29
N SER A 442 33.30 -11.61 -7.57
CA SER A 442 32.29 -10.98 -8.43
C SER A 442 31.29 -12.03 -8.95
N ARG A 443 30.75 -12.84 -8.03
CA ARG A 443 29.91 -14.02 -8.32
C ARG A 443 28.47 -13.87 -7.85
N ASN A 444 28.12 -12.84 -7.09
CA ASN A 444 26.84 -12.83 -6.35
C ASN A 444 25.59 -12.58 -7.22
N SER A 445 25.65 -11.77 -8.30
CA SER A 445 24.45 -11.57 -9.14
C SER A 445 24.17 -12.73 -10.10
N LEU A 446 25.22 -13.35 -10.65
CA LEU A 446 25.12 -14.52 -11.53
C LEU A 446 24.82 -15.80 -10.75
N ASN A 447 25.39 -15.97 -9.55
CA ASN A 447 25.05 -17.11 -8.68
C ASN A 447 23.64 -17.01 -8.10
N MET A 448 23.12 -15.82 -7.80
CA MET A 448 21.74 -15.69 -7.30
C MET A 448 20.74 -16.16 -8.35
N LYS A 449 20.88 -15.72 -9.60
CA LYS A 449 20.00 -16.17 -10.70
C LYS A 449 20.15 -17.65 -11.00
N ALA A 450 21.38 -18.17 -11.05
CA ALA A 450 21.64 -19.60 -11.26
C ALA A 450 21.11 -20.47 -10.09
N CYS A 451 21.20 -19.97 -8.86
CA CYS A 451 20.62 -20.61 -7.67
C CYS A 451 19.09 -20.60 -7.73
N GLN A 452 18.48 -19.46 -8.04
CA GLN A 452 17.04 -19.33 -8.25
C GLN A 452 16.53 -20.29 -9.34
N GLU A 453 17.22 -20.37 -10.48
CA GLU A 453 16.88 -21.33 -11.54
C GLU A 453 17.03 -22.80 -11.11
N GLY A 454 18.07 -23.13 -10.34
CA GLY A 454 18.25 -24.46 -9.76
C GLY A 454 17.11 -24.85 -8.80
N ILE A 455 16.64 -23.89 -8.00
CA ILE A 455 15.56 -24.09 -7.05
C ILE A 455 14.20 -24.24 -7.76
N ILE A 456 13.91 -23.42 -8.78
CA ILE A 456 12.69 -23.55 -9.59
C ILE A 456 12.62 -24.94 -10.24
N LYS A 457 13.75 -25.41 -10.80
CA LYS A 457 13.85 -26.78 -11.34
C LYS A 457 13.57 -27.85 -10.28
N HIS A 458 14.06 -27.65 -9.06
CA HIS A 458 13.78 -28.56 -7.95
C HIS A 458 12.28 -28.57 -7.57
N LEU A 459 11.64 -27.40 -7.46
CA LEU A 459 10.20 -27.30 -7.18
C LEU A 459 9.35 -28.02 -8.25
N HIS A 460 9.68 -27.79 -9.52
CA HIS A 460 9.00 -28.46 -10.64
C HIS A 460 9.23 -29.97 -10.61
N LEU A 461 10.44 -30.43 -10.27
CA LEU A 461 10.76 -31.85 -10.13
C LEU A 461 9.97 -32.50 -8.98
N VAL A 462 9.83 -31.81 -7.84
CA VAL A 462 9.05 -32.33 -6.71
C VAL A 462 7.57 -32.46 -7.08
N TYR A 463 6.99 -31.44 -7.73
CA TYR A 463 5.61 -31.52 -8.22
C TYR A 463 5.42 -32.66 -9.22
N HIS A 464 6.34 -32.81 -10.18
CA HIS A 464 6.29 -33.89 -11.16
C HIS A 464 6.32 -35.28 -10.49
N ARG A 465 7.18 -35.47 -9.48
CA ARG A 465 7.23 -36.72 -8.72
C ARG A 465 5.94 -36.99 -7.95
N MET A 466 5.30 -35.95 -7.38
CA MET A 466 3.99 -36.10 -6.75
C MET A 466 2.91 -36.49 -7.75
N PHE A 467 2.91 -35.89 -8.94
CA PHE A 467 2.00 -36.21 -10.03
C PHE A 467 2.17 -37.66 -10.52
N GLU A 468 3.40 -38.11 -10.73
CA GLU A 468 3.72 -39.50 -11.10
C GLU A 468 3.28 -40.48 -10.01
N ALA A 469 3.56 -40.18 -8.73
CA ALA A 469 3.12 -41.02 -7.62
C ALA A 469 1.59 -41.13 -7.56
N CYS A 470 0.86 -40.03 -7.80
CA CYS A 470 -0.60 -40.05 -7.84
C CYS A 470 -1.17 -40.91 -8.98
N SER A 471 -0.40 -41.04 -10.07
CA SER A 471 -0.77 -41.80 -11.27
C SER A 471 -0.45 -43.29 -11.18
N ASN A 472 0.23 -43.75 -10.12
CA ASN A 472 0.56 -45.16 -9.94
C ASN A 472 -0.71 -46.00 -9.66
N PRO A 473 -0.97 -47.09 -10.41
CA PRO A 473 -2.12 -47.95 -10.19
C PRO A 473 -2.05 -48.74 -8.87
N ASP A 474 -0.86 -49.04 -8.37
CA ASP A 474 -0.71 -49.70 -7.07
C ASP A 474 -0.79 -48.68 -5.93
N PHE A 475 -1.66 -48.96 -4.97
CA PHE A 475 -1.94 -48.08 -3.85
C PHE A 475 -0.85 -48.12 -2.79
N GLU A 476 -0.27 -49.29 -2.49
CA GLU A 476 0.79 -49.37 -1.49
C GLU A 476 2.01 -48.58 -1.96
N ASP A 477 2.44 -48.81 -3.20
CA ASP A 477 3.51 -48.04 -3.83
C ASP A 477 3.19 -46.54 -3.94
N LYS A 478 1.97 -46.17 -4.36
CA LYS A 478 1.50 -44.77 -4.39
C LYS A 478 1.66 -44.09 -3.02
N MET A 479 1.18 -44.76 -1.97
CA MET A 479 1.20 -44.20 -0.62
C MET A 479 2.62 -44.15 -0.04
N GLU A 480 3.48 -45.14 -0.32
CA GLU A 480 4.88 -45.13 0.10
C GLU A 480 5.65 -43.98 -0.57
N LEU A 481 5.52 -43.83 -1.89
CA LEU A 481 6.15 -42.74 -2.65
C LEU A 481 5.71 -41.36 -2.14
N LEU A 482 4.41 -41.15 -1.93
CA LEU A 482 3.90 -39.88 -1.40
C LEU A 482 4.41 -39.60 0.03
N LYS A 483 4.50 -40.62 0.89
CA LYS A 483 5.05 -40.48 2.26
C LYS A 483 6.54 -40.11 2.24
N ILE A 484 7.33 -40.69 1.33
CA ILE A 484 8.75 -40.34 1.15
C ILE A 484 8.87 -38.87 0.72
N ILE A 485 8.11 -38.45 -0.30
CA ILE A 485 8.13 -37.07 -0.79
C ILE A 485 7.73 -36.09 0.32
N LEU A 486 6.70 -36.41 1.11
CA LEU A 486 6.28 -35.57 2.24
C LEU A 486 7.35 -35.48 3.33
N LYS A 487 8.09 -36.57 3.59
CA LYS A 487 9.20 -36.55 4.55
C LYS A 487 10.30 -35.59 4.10
N ASP A 488 10.65 -35.60 2.81
CA ASP A 488 11.64 -34.69 2.25
C ASP A 488 11.16 -33.22 2.30
N LEU A 489 9.89 -32.98 1.96
CA LEU A 489 9.27 -31.65 2.05
C LEU A 489 9.25 -31.11 3.49
N LYS A 490 8.99 -31.95 4.48
CA LYS A 490 9.00 -31.58 5.91
C LYS A 490 10.37 -31.15 6.40
N VAL A 491 11.44 -31.79 5.92
CA VAL A 491 12.81 -31.39 6.26
C VAL A 491 13.16 -30.03 5.63
N THR A 492 12.66 -29.78 4.42
CA THR A 492 12.96 -28.58 3.64
C THR A 492 12.14 -27.34 4.07
N ASP A 493 11.06 -27.52 4.83
CA ASP A 493 10.16 -26.46 5.33
C ASP A 493 10.89 -25.37 6.16
N ASN A 494 12.03 -25.71 6.77
CA ASN A 494 12.84 -24.80 7.59
C ASN A 494 13.91 -24.02 6.80
N SER A 495 13.96 -24.12 5.47
CA SER A 495 14.97 -23.46 4.62
C SER A 495 14.53 -22.07 4.12
N GLU A 496 15.50 -21.30 3.60
CA GLU A 496 15.50 -19.83 3.33
C GLU A 496 14.18 -19.16 2.83
N GLU A 497 14.06 -17.87 3.16
CA GLU A 497 12.89 -16.99 2.99
C GLU A 497 12.28 -16.93 1.58
N GLY A 498 13.06 -17.20 0.52
CA GLY A 498 12.62 -17.00 -0.87
C GLY A 498 11.65 -18.05 -1.44
N PHE A 499 11.70 -19.30 -0.96
CA PHE A 499 11.00 -20.45 -1.59
C PHE A 499 10.21 -21.33 -0.62
N SER A 500 10.31 -21.04 0.68
CA SER A 500 9.54 -21.73 1.72
C SER A 500 8.03 -21.71 1.42
N CYS A 501 7.51 -20.63 0.82
CA CYS A 501 6.11 -20.54 0.40
C CYS A 501 5.68 -21.69 -0.54
N SER A 502 6.41 -21.93 -1.63
CA SER A 502 6.04 -22.95 -2.62
C SER A 502 6.21 -24.36 -2.05
N LEU A 503 7.25 -24.60 -1.24
CA LEU A 503 7.46 -25.89 -0.57
C LEU A 503 6.35 -26.20 0.44
N GLN A 504 5.93 -25.20 1.22
CA GLN A 504 4.79 -25.32 2.13
C GLN A 504 3.51 -25.65 1.37
N PHE A 505 3.25 -24.95 0.27
CA PHE A 505 2.09 -25.23 -0.58
C PHE A 505 2.07 -26.69 -1.05
N LEU A 506 3.20 -27.21 -1.56
CA LEU A 506 3.33 -28.60 -1.99
C LEU A 506 3.15 -29.59 -0.83
N LYS A 507 3.71 -29.28 0.35
CA LYS A 507 3.56 -30.10 1.56
C LYS A 507 2.09 -30.23 1.97
N HIS A 508 1.37 -29.12 2.09
CA HIS A 508 -0.04 -29.13 2.49
C HIS A 508 -0.92 -29.85 1.47
N ILE A 509 -0.66 -29.67 0.16
CA ILE A 509 -1.33 -30.45 -0.89
C ILE A 509 -1.04 -31.95 -0.74
N GLY A 510 0.21 -32.33 -0.54
CA GLY A 510 0.59 -33.73 -0.36
C GLY A 510 -0.05 -34.36 0.88
N GLU A 511 -0.14 -33.62 1.99
CA GLU A 511 -0.80 -34.06 3.24
C GLU A 511 -2.29 -34.30 3.02
N VAL A 512 -2.97 -33.37 2.33
CA VAL A 512 -4.39 -33.53 1.95
C VAL A 512 -4.57 -34.77 1.07
N ILE A 513 -3.73 -34.98 0.04
CA ILE A 513 -3.83 -36.15 -0.85
C ILE A 513 -3.65 -37.45 -0.06
N VAL A 514 -2.62 -37.55 0.78
CA VAL A 514 -2.33 -38.75 1.56
C VAL A 514 -3.47 -39.08 2.51
N ASN A 515 -3.93 -38.09 3.28
CA ASN A 515 -5.00 -38.29 4.26
C ASN A 515 -6.34 -38.61 3.57
N TYR A 516 -6.67 -37.93 2.47
CA TYR A 516 -7.87 -38.23 1.67
C TYR A 516 -7.87 -39.67 1.14
N ASN A 517 -6.75 -40.14 0.57
CA ASN A 517 -6.65 -41.51 0.05
C ASN A 517 -6.82 -42.57 1.16
N LEU A 518 -6.28 -42.31 2.35
CA LEU A 518 -6.44 -43.18 3.51
C LEU A 518 -7.88 -43.19 4.04
N CYS A 519 -8.55 -42.04 4.07
CA CYS A 519 -9.96 -41.90 4.43
C CYS A 519 -10.87 -42.64 3.43
N ALA A 520 -10.64 -42.48 2.14
CA ALA A 520 -11.44 -43.12 1.08
C ALA A 520 -11.37 -44.65 1.12
N ARG A 521 -10.21 -45.24 1.46
CA ARG A 521 -10.01 -46.70 1.55
C ARG A 521 -10.26 -47.32 2.93
N ARG A 522 -10.78 -46.56 3.90
CA ARG A 522 -11.07 -47.04 5.28
C ARG A 522 -9.83 -47.63 6.01
N GLN A 523 -8.63 -47.09 5.80
CA GLN A 523 -7.42 -47.59 6.45
C GLN A 523 -7.09 -46.94 7.82
N TYR A 524 -8.07 -46.26 8.43
CA TYR A 524 -7.94 -45.63 9.74
C TYR A 524 -8.85 -46.30 10.77
N ASP A 525 -8.46 -46.25 12.04
CA ASP A 525 -9.32 -46.63 13.17
C ASP A 525 -10.61 -45.81 13.17
N GLU A 526 -11.75 -46.47 13.39
CA GLU A 526 -13.09 -45.93 13.12
C GLU A 526 -13.42 -44.61 13.84
N GLY A 527 -12.73 -44.30 14.94
CA GLY A 527 -12.91 -43.07 15.74
C GLY A 527 -12.10 -41.85 15.30
N ASN A 528 -10.99 -42.01 14.54
CA ASN A 528 -10.09 -40.89 14.19
C ASN A 528 -10.38 -40.27 12.82
N VAL A 529 -11.16 -40.94 11.97
CA VAL A 529 -11.42 -40.53 10.58
C VAL A 529 -12.07 -39.14 10.47
N LEU A 530 -13.04 -38.82 11.34
CA LEU A 530 -13.74 -37.54 11.30
C LEU A 530 -12.79 -36.37 11.57
N ASN A 531 -11.96 -36.49 12.61
CA ASN A 531 -10.97 -35.47 12.95
C ASN A 531 -9.97 -35.24 11.81
N ILE A 532 -9.54 -36.31 11.13
CA ILE A 532 -8.63 -36.21 9.98
C ILE A 532 -9.32 -35.52 8.80
N ILE A 533 -10.60 -35.80 8.55
CA ILE A 533 -11.36 -35.11 7.52
C ILE A 533 -11.49 -33.62 7.85
N GLU A 534 -11.85 -33.26 9.09
CA GLU A 534 -11.93 -31.87 9.55
C GLU A 534 -10.57 -31.14 9.44
N GLU A 535 -9.46 -31.83 9.75
CA GLU A 535 -8.11 -31.31 9.55
C GLU A 535 -7.80 -31.08 8.08
N CYS A 536 -8.14 -32.02 7.18
CA CYS A 536 -7.96 -31.85 5.73
C CYS A 536 -8.77 -30.68 5.18
N MET A 537 -10.03 -30.54 5.62
CA MET A 537 -10.89 -29.41 5.24
C MET A 537 -10.25 -28.08 5.68
N THR A 538 -9.74 -28.01 6.92
CA THR A 538 -9.03 -26.82 7.43
C THR A 538 -7.81 -26.48 6.58
N ILE A 539 -7.01 -27.47 6.21
CA ILE A 539 -5.84 -27.27 5.34
C ILE A 539 -6.26 -26.79 3.94
N ILE A 540 -7.35 -27.33 3.37
CA ILE A 540 -7.88 -26.88 2.07
C ILE A 540 -8.34 -25.43 2.16
N SER A 541 -9.05 -25.02 3.21
CA SER A 541 -9.44 -23.62 3.40
C SER A 541 -8.22 -22.71 3.51
N GLN A 542 -7.16 -23.13 4.21
CA GLN A 542 -5.90 -22.40 4.28
C GLN A 542 -5.21 -22.29 2.91
N LEU A 543 -5.18 -23.37 2.12
CA LEU A 543 -4.61 -23.37 0.76
C LEU A 543 -5.36 -22.42 -0.18
N LYS A 544 -6.68 -22.35 -0.07
CA LYS A 544 -7.52 -21.44 -0.87
C LYS A 544 -7.35 -19.98 -0.48
N VAL A 545 -7.19 -19.68 0.82
CA VAL A 545 -7.22 -18.31 1.33
C VAL A 545 -5.83 -17.69 1.54
N LEU A 546 -4.85 -18.43 2.06
CA LEU A 546 -3.54 -17.85 2.39
C LEU A 546 -2.60 -17.72 1.18
N PHE A 547 -2.85 -18.42 0.07
CA PHE A 547 -1.96 -18.43 -1.09
C PHE A 547 -2.54 -17.64 -2.27
N CYS A 548 -1.72 -16.72 -2.79
CA CYS A 548 -2.01 -15.89 -3.95
C CYS A 548 -1.28 -16.44 -5.18
N GLY A 549 -1.89 -16.29 -6.37
CA GLY A 549 -1.30 -16.77 -7.63
C GLY A 549 -1.46 -18.28 -7.89
N VAL A 550 -2.37 -18.95 -7.17
CA VAL A 550 -2.73 -20.36 -7.42
C VAL A 550 -3.52 -20.48 -8.73
N ASP A 551 -3.12 -21.39 -9.61
CA ASP A 551 -3.77 -21.64 -10.89
C ASP A 551 -5.22 -22.14 -10.75
N LYS A 552 -6.07 -21.81 -11.73
CA LYS A 552 -7.49 -22.19 -11.77
C LYS A 552 -7.68 -23.70 -11.69
N ARG A 553 -6.80 -24.51 -12.30
CA ARG A 553 -6.88 -25.98 -12.27
C ARG A 553 -6.61 -26.56 -10.89
N ILE A 554 -5.65 -25.99 -10.15
CA ILE A 554 -5.41 -26.43 -8.76
C ILE A 554 -6.56 -26.02 -7.85
N ARG A 555 -7.15 -24.83 -8.05
CA ARG A 555 -8.34 -24.41 -7.30
C ARG A 555 -9.53 -25.35 -7.53
N ALA A 556 -9.76 -25.76 -8.78
CA ALA A 556 -10.79 -26.75 -9.11
C ALA A 556 -10.49 -28.10 -8.44
N PHE A 557 -9.25 -28.59 -8.54
CA PHE A 557 -8.82 -29.81 -7.85
C PHE A 557 -9.07 -29.77 -6.33
N LEU A 558 -8.74 -28.66 -5.66
CA LEU A 558 -9.00 -28.49 -4.23
C LEU A 558 -10.50 -28.49 -3.91
N ALA A 559 -11.33 -27.85 -4.74
CA ALA A 559 -12.79 -27.85 -4.59
C ALA A 559 -13.40 -29.25 -4.79
N GLU A 560 -12.90 -30.02 -5.75
CA GLU A 560 -13.36 -31.40 -5.96
C GLU A 560 -12.99 -32.32 -4.79
N ILE A 561 -11.76 -32.21 -4.25
CA ILE A 561 -11.33 -32.99 -3.07
C ILE A 561 -12.17 -32.60 -1.86
N GLU A 562 -12.39 -31.30 -1.65
CA GLU A 562 -13.23 -30.79 -0.57
C GLU A 562 -14.65 -31.35 -0.64
N PHE A 563 -15.25 -31.35 -1.84
CA PHE A 563 -16.57 -31.94 -2.08
C PHE A 563 -16.62 -33.42 -1.67
N GLN A 564 -15.62 -34.22 -2.06
CA GLN A 564 -15.59 -35.64 -1.67
C GLN A 564 -15.32 -35.84 -0.17
N LEU A 565 -14.51 -34.99 0.46
CA LEU A 565 -14.30 -35.01 1.91
C LEU A 565 -15.58 -34.62 2.67
N GLN A 566 -16.32 -33.62 2.22
CA GLN A 566 -17.64 -33.24 2.78
C GLN A 566 -18.64 -34.39 2.66
N LEU A 567 -18.62 -35.11 1.54
CA LEU A 567 -19.44 -36.31 1.34
C LEU A 567 -19.05 -37.41 2.33
N LEU A 568 -17.75 -37.72 2.46
CA LEU A 568 -17.25 -38.70 3.43
C LEU A 568 -17.60 -38.30 4.89
N HIS A 569 -17.47 -37.03 5.22
CA HIS A 569 -17.83 -36.47 6.52
C HIS A 569 -19.32 -36.67 6.82
N LEU A 570 -20.20 -36.28 5.89
CA LEU A 570 -21.64 -36.42 6.01
C LEU A 570 -22.05 -37.88 6.26
N PHE A 571 -21.63 -38.80 5.39
CA PHE A 571 -22.03 -40.20 5.50
C PHE A 571 -21.38 -40.93 6.69
N LYS A 572 -20.20 -40.49 7.17
CA LYS A 572 -19.60 -41.04 8.40
C LYS A 572 -20.31 -40.53 9.66
N LYS A 573 -20.67 -39.24 9.73
CA LYS A 573 -21.47 -38.66 10.82
C LYS A 573 -22.82 -39.37 10.94
N MET A 574 -23.46 -39.70 9.82
CA MET A 574 -24.69 -40.49 9.80
C MET A 574 -24.55 -41.92 10.34
N GLY A 575 -23.41 -42.57 10.10
CA GLY A 575 -23.14 -43.89 10.67
C GLY A 575 -23.12 -43.90 12.20
N LEU A 576 -22.92 -42.73 12.83
CA LEU A 576 -22.86 -42.53 14.28
C LEU A 576 -24.20 -42.00 14.84
N ASP A 577 -24.90 -41.12 14.11
CA ASP A 577 -26.16 -40.50 14.55
C ASP A 577 -27.41 -41.32 14.15
N GLN A 578 -28.02 -41.99 15.14
CA GLN A 578 -29.20 -42.86 14.95
C GLN A 578 -30.54 -42.10 14.73
N ASN A 579 -30.49 -40.77 14.52
CA ASN A 579 -31.66 -39.89 14.46
C ASN A 579 -31.80 -39.08 13.16
N SER A 580 -30.91 -39.25 12.19
CA SER A 580 -30.89 -38.44 10.95
C SER A 580 -32.03 -38.79 9.98
N ASP A 581 -32.63 -37.75 9.37
CA ASP A 581 -33.73 -37.88 8.40
C ASP A 581 -33.20 -37.84 6.95
N TRP A 582 -33.48 -38.90 6.17
CA TRP A 582 -33.03 -39.07 4.78
C TRP A 582 -33.42 -37.91 3.85
N ALA A 583 -34.55 -37.25 4.09
CA ALA A 583 -34.99 -36.12 3.28
C ALA A 583 -34.05 -34.92 3.40
N GLY A 584 -33.59 -34.60 4.62
CA GLY A 584 -32.62 -33.52 4.84
C GLY A 584 -31.24 -33.84 4.27
N ILE A 585 -30.85 -35.13 4.28
CA ILE A 585 -29.58 -35.58 3.71
C ILE A 585 -29.57 -35.45 2.19
N ASN A 586 -30.66 -35.82 1.51
CA ASN A 586 -30.78 -35.63 0.05
C ASN A 586 -30.65 -34.15 -0.33
N GLN A 587 -31.27 -33.24 0.43
CA GLN A 587 -31.13 -31.79 0.21
C GLN A 587 -29.68 -31.32 0.40
N LEU A 588 -28.97 -31.82 1.42
CA LEU A 588 -27.57 -31.47 1.65
C LEU A 588 -26.66 -32.03 0.54
N VAL A 589 -26.89 -33.27 0.08
CA VAL A 589 -26.14 -33.85 -1.05
C VAL A 589 -26.39 -33.09 -2.34
N GLU A 590 -27.65 -32.74 -2.65
CA GLU A 590 -27.99 -31.91 -3.81
C GLU A 590 -27.33 -30.53 -3.73
N ALA A 591 -27.30 -29.91 -2.54
CA ALA A 591 -26.61 -28.65 -2.31
C ALA A 591 -25.09 -28.76 -2.52
N LEU A 592 -24.45 -29.82 -2.02
CA LEU A 592 -23.02 -30.07 -2.23
C LEU A 592 -22.67 -30.26 -3.71
N VAL A 593 -23.48 -31.02 -4.45
CA VAL A 593 -23.30 -31.22 -5.90
C VAL A 593 -23.47 -29.90 -6.66
N SER A 594 -24.49 -29.10 -6.31
CA SER A 594 -24.70 -27.79 -6.92
C SER A 594 -23.55 -26.82 -6.63
N ASN A 595 -23.02 -26.82 -5.40
CA ASN A 595 -21.91 -25.96 -5.00
C ASN A 595 -20.63 -26.29 -5.78
N VAL A 596 -20.22 -27.55 -5.84
CA VAL A 596 -19.01 -27.94 -6.59
C VAL A 596 -19.13 -27.65 -8.08
N GLN A 597 -20.31 -27.89 -8.67
CA GLN A 597 -20.57 -27.56 -10.08
C GLN A 597 -20.47 -26.05 -10.33
N THR A 598 -21.04 -25.24 -9.45
CA THR A 598 -20.97 -23.78 -9.54
C THR A 598 -19.54 -23.28 -9.42
N GLN A 599 -18.77 -23.76 -8.42
CA GLN A 599 -17.36 -23.37 -8.23
C GLN A 599 -16.50 -23.72 -9.44
N VAL A 600 -16.68 -24.89 -10.04
CA VAL A 600 -15.92 -25.31 -11.23
C VAL A 600 -16.29 -24.48 -12.46
N ILE A 601 -17.58 -24.16 -12.65
CA ILE A 601 -18.05 -23.28 -13.73
C ILE A 601 -17.48 -21.86 -13.58
N GLU A 602 -17.50 -21.30 -12.38
CA GLU A 602 -16.92 -19.97 -12.09
C GLU A 602 -15.41 -19.92 -12.36
N LEU A 603 -14.72 -21.05 -12.17
CA LEU A 603 -13.30 -21.18 -12.45
C LEU A 603 -12.99 -21.38 -13.95
N GLU A 604 -13.98 -21.53 -14.82
CA GLU A 604 -13.81 -21.80 -16.26
C GLU A 604 -12.92 -23.03 -16.55
N VAL A 605 -13.03 -24.07 -15.72
CA VAL A 605 -12.28 -25.33 -15.86
C VAL A 605 -13.29 -26.47 -16.02
N ASP A 606 -12.97 -27.47 -16.86
CA ASP A 606 -13.81 -28.66 -16.96
C ASP A 606 -13.64 -29.54 -15.71
N PRO A 607 -14.74 -30.03 -15.09
CA PRO A 607 -14.66 -30.93 -13.94
C PRO A 607 -13.93 -32.21 -14.31
N SER A 608 -13.20 -32.80 -13.37
CA SER A 608 -12.51 -34.06 -13.62
C SER A 608 -13.50 -35.18 -14.00
N PRO A 609 -13.07 -36.18 -14.79
CA PRO A 609 -13.91 -37.33 -15.13
C PRO A 609 -14.45 -38.06 -13.89
N SER A 610 -13.63 -38.16 -12.83
CA SER A 610 -14.00 -38.73 -11.54
C SER A 610 -15.11 -37.92 -10.86
N CYS A 611 -14.97 -36.58 -10.80
CA CYS A 611 -15.98 -35.72 -10.20
C CYS A 611 -17.30 -35.76 -10.98
N SER A 612 -17.23 -35.69 -12.32
CA SER A 612 -18.42 -35.74 -13.18
C SER A 612 -19.19 -37.06 -13.01
N SER A 613 -18.47 -38.19 -13.02
CA SER A 613 -19.06 -39.51 -12.83
C SER A 613 -19.71 -39.63 -11.45
N LEU A 614 -19.05 -39.14 -10.40
CA LEU A 614 -19.59 -39.15 -9.04
C LEU A 614 -20.84 -38.26 -8.91
N CYS A 615 -20.86 -37.06 -9.48
CA CYS A 615 -22.03 -36.19 -9.49
C CYS A 615 -23.21 -36.83 -10.23
N THR A 616 -22.97 -37.47 -11.39
CA THR A 616 -24.03 -38.18 -12.12
C THR A 616 -24.61 -39.33 -11.30
N TRP A 617 -23.75 -40.13 -10.67
CA TRP A 617 -24.15 -41.23 -9.82
C TRP A 617 -24.92 -40.74 -8.58
N LEU A 618 -24.47 -39.68 -7.92
CA LEU A 618 -25.15 -39.10 -6.76
C LEU A 618 -26.54 -38.58 -7.11
N ASN A 619 -26.69 -37.93 -8.27
CA ASN A 619 -27.99 -37.47 -8.76
C ASN A 619 -28.97 -38.62 -9.07
N GLU A 620 -28.48 -39.78 -9.50
CA GLU A 620 -29.30 -40.99 -9.65
C GLU A 620 -29.58 -41.65 -8.28
N PHE A 621 -28.59 -41.66 -7.40
CA PHE A 621 -28.69 -42.20 -6.05
C PHE A 621 -29.72 -41.44 -5.20
N THR A 622 -29.76 -40.11 -5.26
CA THR A 622 -30.77 -39.30 -4.54
C THR A 622 -32.17 -39.54 -5.10
N LYS A 623 -32.34 -39.63 -6.43
CA LYS A 623 -33.64 -39.92 -7.09
C LYS A 623 -34.20 -41.29 -6.69
N THR A 624 -33.35 -42.32 -6.64
CA THR A 624 -33.78 -43.68 -6.26
C THR A 624 -34.23 -43.80 -4.79
N HIS A 625 -33.83 -42.85 -3.95
CA HIS A 625 -34.19 -42.80 -2.52
C HIS A 625 -35.21 -41.69 -2.19
N GLN A 626 -35.81 -41.01 -3.19
CA GLN A 626 -36.89 -40.03 -2.97
C GLN A 626 -38.23 -40.69 -2.55
N ASP A 627 -38.41 -41.98 -2.82
CA ASP A 627 -39.67 -42.73 -2.57
C ASP A 627 -39.85 -43.26 -1.13
N THR A 628 -38.95 -42.93 -0.19
CA THR A 628 -39.21 -43.21 1.23
C THR A 628 -40.31 -42.28 1.77
N PRO A 629 -41.38 -42.81 2.38
CA PRO A 629 -42.59 -42.05 2.66
C PRO A 629 -42.35 -40.87 3.59
N ARG A 630 -42.80 -39.68 3.16
CA ARG A 630 -42.67 -38.37 3.82
C ARG A 630 -43.42 -38.21 5.16
N ASP A 631 -44.11 -39.24 5.65
CA ASP A 631 -45.06 -39.08 6.75
C ASP A 631 -44.69 -39.79 8.05
N THR A 632 -44.44 -38.95 9.06
CA THR A 632 -44.57 -39.17 10.51
C THR A 632 -43.54 -40.09 11.19
N LYS A 633 -43.04 -39.63 12.36
CA LYS A 633 -42.14 -40.34 13.28
C LYS A 633 -42.35 -41.86 13.25
N PRO A 634 -41.37 -42.67 12.82
CA PRO A 634 -41.55 -44.11 12.81
C PRO A 634 -41.69 -44.61 14.25
N PRO A 635 -42.64 -45.51 14.58
CA PRO A 635 -42.63 -46.20 15.85
C PRO A 635 -41.29 -46.95 16.01
N LYS A 636 -40.79 -47.09 17.25
CA LYS A 636 -39.46 -47.66 17.59
C LYS A 636 -39.10 -48.95 16.82
N ALA A 637 -40.08 -49.74 16.38
CA ALA A 637 -39.92 -50.95 15.58
C ALA A 637 -39.47 -50.73 14.11
N LYS A 638 -39.80 -49.60 13.47
CA LYS A 638 -39.32 -49.26 12.10
C LYS A 638 -37.92 -48.63 12.09
N LYS A 639 -37.47 -48.04 13.20
CA LYS A 639 -36.08 -47.52 13.34
C LYS A 639 -35.02 -48.63 13.20
N LEU A 640 -35.29 -49.82 13.73
CA LEU A 640 -34.38 -50.98 13.63
C LEU A 640 -34.29 -51.58 12.22
N ALA A 641 -35.29 -51.38 11.36
CA ALA A 641 -35.29 -51.85 9.98
C ALA A 641 -34.58 -50.90 9.00
N ILE A 642 -34.44 -49.62 9.36
CA ILE A 642 -33.82 -48.58 8.52
C ILE A 642 -32.29 -48.53 8.76
N LEU A 643 -31.80 -48.92 9.95
CA LEU A 643 -30.38 -48.94 10.28
C LEU A 643 -29.51 -49.81 9.34
N PRO A 644 -29.90 -51.03 8.91
CA PRO A 644 -29.15 -51.82 7.94
C PRO A 644 -29.14 -51.20 6.53
N LEU A 645 -30.22 -50.49 6.17
CA LEU A 645 -30.32 -49.79 4.88
C LEU A 645 -29.44 -48.54 4.88
N LEU A 646 -29.40 -47.79 5.98
CA LEU A 646 -28.49 -46.67 6.22
C LEU A 646 -27.03 -47.12 6.17
N SER A 647 -26.66 -48.20 6.86
CA SER A 647 -25.28 -48.70 6.86
C SER A 647 -24.85 -49.29 5.51
N ALA A 648 -25.78 -49.88 4.75
CA ALA A 648 -25.54 -50.34 3.39
C ALA A 648 -25.37 -49.16 2.42
N SER A 649 -26.19 -48.12 2.54
CA SER A 649 -26.11 -46.93 1.70
C SER A 649 -24.89 -46.06 2.00
N THR A 650 -24.51 -45.88 3.27
CA THR A 650 -23.22 -45.24 3.64
C THR A 650 -22.04 -46.02 3.09
N SER A 651 -22.11 -47.36 3.11
CA SER A 651 -21.05 -48.19 2.56
C SER A 651 -20.92 -48.08 1.05
N LYS A 652 -22.03 -48.04 0.31
CA LYS A 652 -22.04 -47.82 -1.14
C LYS A 652 -21.44 -46.47 -1.53
N VAL A 653 -21.77 -45.40 -0.82
CA VAL A 653 -21.21 -44.06 -1.12
C VAL A 653 -19.70 -44.03 -0.88
N ILE A 654 -19.22 -44.60 0.23
CA ILE A 654 -17.78 -44.68 0.51
C ILE A 654 -17.06 -45.51 -0.56
N GLU A 655 -17.63 -46.64 -0.99
CA GLU A 655 -17.09 -47.45 -2.08
C GLU A 655 -17.04 -46.68 -3.40
N GLU A 656 -18.07 -45.88 -3.70
CA GLU A 656 -18.13 -45.12 -4.95
C GLU A 656 -17.16 -43.94 -4.97
N VAL A 657 -16.94 -43.29 -3.82
CA VAL A 657 -15.85 -42.31 -3.65
C VAL A 657 -14.49 -42.96 -3.88
N ALA A 658 -14.25 -44.16 -3.33
CA ALA A 658 -13.00 -44.89 -3.51
C ALA A 658 -12.73 -45.32 -4.97
N LYS A 659 -13.80 -45.55 -5.77
CA LYS A 659 -13.69 -45.86 -7.21
C LYS A 659 -13.40 -44.64 -8.08
N ASN A 660 -13.70 -43.43 -7.59
CA ASN A 660 -13.54 -42.18 -8.33
C ASN A 660 -12.49 -41.27 -7.66
N PRO A 661 -11.22 -41.69 -7.56
CA PRO A 661 -10.18 -40.87 -6.94
C PRO A 661 -9.90 -39.63 -7.77
N ILE A 662 -9.67 -38.52 -7.07
CA ILE A 662 -9.21 -37.27 -7.68
C ILE A 662 -7.68 -37.28 -7.68
N ASN A 663 -7.10 -37.14 -8.87
CA ASN A 663 -5.65 -37.11 -9.04
C ASN A 663 -5.17 -35.67 -9.21
N LEU A 664 -3.94 -35.41 -8.75
CA LEU A 664 -3.28 -34.12 -8.92
C LEU A 664 -3.21 -33.77 -10.43
N PRO A 665 -3.60 -32.55 -10.85
CA PRO A 665 -3.50 -32.14 -12.25
C PRO A 665 -2.02 -31.98 -12.69
N PRO A 666 -1.73 -31.96 -14.01
CA PRO A 666 -0.39 -31.63 -14.48
C PRO A 666 -0.05 -30.16 -14.19
N LEU A 667 1.24 -29.88 -13.95
CA LEU A 667 1.70 -28.53 -13.62
C LEU A 667 1.43 -27.57 -14.78
N SER A 668 0.55 -26.59 -14.55
CA SER A 668 0.13 -25.60 -15.56
C SER A 668 0.76 -24.22 -15.34
N PHE A 669 1.44 -24.00 -14.21
CA PHE A 669 1.93 -22.68 -13.81
C PHE A 669 3.25 -22.75 -13.06
N ASP A 670 3.94 -21.62 -13.00
CA ASP A 670 5.21 -21.49 -12.29
C ASP A 670 4.99 -21.37 -10.78
N LEU A 671 5.49 -22.36 -10.03
CA LEU A 671 5.41 -22.41 -8.57
C LEU A 671 6.17 -21.25 -7.90
N ALA A 672 7.10 -20.58 -8.59
CA ALA A 672 7.81 -19.42 -8.06
C ALA A 672 6.94 -18.16 -7.98
N ARG A 673 5.80 -18.13 -8.70
CA ARG A 673 4.83 -17.03 -8.64
C ARG A 673 3.92 -17.11 -7.42
N LEU A 674 3.90 -18.24 -6.72
CA LEU A 674 3.13 -18.38 -5.49
C LEU A 674 3.62 -17.38 -4.45
N ARG A 675 2.69 -16.66 -3.86
CA ARG A 675 2.91 -15.78 -2.72
C ARG A 675 1.99 -16.20 -1.60
N ARG A 676 2.42 -16.00 -0.36
CA ARG A 676 1.61 -16.26 0.82
C ARG A 676 1.27 -14.94 1.49
N LYS A 677 0.03 -14.85 1.98
CA LYS A 677 -0.43 -13.78 2.86
C LYS A 677 0.26 -13.95 4.20
N SER A 678 0.95 -12.91 4.66
CA SER A 678 1.73 -12.94 5.89
C SER A 678 1.73 -11.59 6.58
N CYS A 679 2.14 -11.58 7.85
CA CYS A 679 2.34 -10.34 8.60
C CYS A 679 3.64 -10.36 9.42
N THR A 680 4.13 -9.19 9.79
CA THR A 680 5.11 -9.05 10.87
C THR A 680 4.44 -9.21 12.22
N ASN A 681 5.24 -9.37 13.28
CA ASN A 681 4.76 -9.30 14.66
C ASN A 681 3.83 -8.11 14.86
N LEU A 682 2.74 -8.32 15.60
CA LEU A 682 1.88 -7.24 16.03
C LEU A 682 2.60 -6.48 17.13
N GLU A 683 2.89 -5.22 16.88
CA GLU A 683 3.52 -4.36 17.87
C GLU A 683 2.48 -3.43 18.48
N PHE A 684 2.67 -3.04 19.74
CA PHE A 684 1.68 -2.28 20.49
C PHE A 684 2.23 -0.94 20.96
N TRP A 685 1.43 0.11 20.95
CA TRP A 685 1.76 1.44 21.50
C TRP A 685 0.75 1.84 22.57
N HIS A 686 1.16 2.75 23.45
CA HIS A 686 0.35 3.19 24.59
C HIS A 686 0.05 4.67 24.39
N ALA A 687 -1.00 4.98 23.63
CA ALA A 687 -1.48 6.36 23.48
C ALA A 687 -2.62 6.61 24.47
N GLY A 688 -2.31 6.78 25.75
CA GLY A 688 -3.34 7.16 26.71
C GLY A 688 -2.85 7.41 28.12
N ASN A 689 -3.24 8.56 28.69
CA ASN A 689 -2.99 8.95 30.08
C ASN A 689 -3.67 8.02 31.13
N TRP A 690 -4.44 7.02 30.70
CA TRP A 690 -5.22 6.10 31.56
C TRP A 690 -4.68 4.67 31.61
N LEU A 691 -3.60 4.38 30.89
CA LEU A 691 -2.97 3.06 30.83
C LEU A 691 -1.62 3.14 31.52
N SER A 692 -1.46 2.52 32.69
CA SER A 692 -0.13 2.33 33.26
C SER A 692 0.48 1.05 32.69
N TYR A 693 1.54 1.24 31.90
CA TYR A 693 2.40 0.14 31.47
C TYR A 693 3.56 0.05 32.44
N GLU A 694 3.43 -0.82 33.43
CA GLU A 694 4.44 -1.03 34.47
C GLU A 694 4.99 -2.45 34.37
N ASN A 695 6.31 -2.59 34.31
CA ASN A 695 7.02 -3.87 34.25
C ASN A 695 6.48 -4.81 33.15
N GLY A 696 6.14 -4.27 31.98
CA GLY A 696 5.64 -5.07 30.86
C GLY A 696 4.16 -5.46 30.93
N THR A 697 3.41 -4.93 31.91
CA THR A 697 1.99 -5.27 32.13
C THR A 697 1.09 -4.06 31.88
N LEU A 698 0.07 -4.24 31.03
CA LEU A 698 -0.97 -3.25 30.78
C LEU A 698 -2.03 -3.29 31.88
N ARG A 699 -2.14 -2.22 32.68
CA ARG A 699 -3.18 -2.11 33.72
C ARG A 699 -4.30 -1.17 33.25
N PHE A 700 -5.54 -1.60 33.45
CA PHE A 700 -6.73 -0.81 33.13
C PHE A 700 -7.88 -1.17 34.09
N VAL A 701 -8.94 -0.36 34.13
CA VAL A 701 -10.08 -0.59 35.02
C VAL A 701 -11.04 -1.60 34.38
N ALA A 702 -11.39 -2.66 35.10
CA ALA A 702 -12.38 -3.65 34.67
C ALA A 702 -13.75 -2.98 34.40
N GLY A 703 -14.45 -3.45 33.37
CA GLY A 703 -15.71 -2.89 32.89
C GLY A 703 -15.57 -1.67 31.97
N ILE A 704 -14.36 -1.14 31.75
CA ILE A 704 -14.10 -0.05 30.81
C ILE A 704 -13.20 -0.57 29.67
N PRO A 705 -13.58 -0.38 28.40
CA PRO A 705 -12.72 -0.74 27.27
C PRO A 705 -11.41 0.05 27.28
N ALA A 706 -10.29 -0.67 27.19
CA ALA A 706 -8.96 -0.10 27.03
C ALA A 706 -8.60 -0.12 25.54
N GLY A 707 -8.39 1.06 24.95
CA GLY A 707 -7.87 1.17 23.58
C GLY A 707 -6.38 0.87 23.54
N LEU A 708 -5.97 -0.08 22.68
CA LEU A 708 -4.59 -0.44 22.42
C LEU A 708 -4.26 -0.17 20.96
N ASP A 709 -3.32 0.74 20.70
CA ASP A 709 -2.87 0.98 19.34
C ASP A 709 -1.95 -0.14 18.89
N VAL A 710 -2.32 -0.80 17.80
CA VAL A 710 -1.57 -1.91 17.22
C VAL A 710 -1.02 -1.55 15.85
N TYR A 711 0.15 -2.09 15.55
CA TYR A 711 0.87 -1.87 14.30
C TYR A 711 1.38 -3.20 13.75
N SER A 712 1.22 -3.41 12.44
CA SER A 712 1.85 -4.54 11.73
C SER A 712 2.03 -4.21 10.25
N THR A 713 3.01 -4.84 9.60
CA THR A 713 3.14 -4.81 8.14
C THR A 713 2.57 -6.10 7.58
N LEU A 714 1.58 -5.96 6.71
CA LEU A 714 0.89 -7.06 6.02
C LEU A 714 1.45 -7.18 4.60
N PHE A 715 1.53 -8.41 4.09
CA PHE A 715 2.11 -8.69 2.77
C PHE A 715 1.13 -9.51 1.92
N ASN A 716 1.01 -9.14 0.64
CA ASN A 716 0.27 -9.89 -0.38
C ASN A 716 -1.26 -9.99 -0.14
N LEU A 717 -1.86 -9.12 0.68
CA LEU A 717 -3.32 -9.07 0.85
C LEU A 717 -3.97 -8.35 -0.33
N GLU A 718 -5.11 -8.87 -0.80
CA GLU A 718 -5.94 -8.27 -1.84
C GLU A 718 -7.07 -7.41 -1.23
N GLU A 719 -7.74 -6.59 -2.05
CA GLU A 719 -8.85 -5.74 -1.60
C GLU A 719 -10.00 -6.50 -0.93
N GLN A 720 -10.30 -7.71 -1.42
CA GLN A 720 -11.32 -8.57 -0.83
C GLN A 720 -10.91 -9.07 0.56
N ASP A 721 -9.61 -9.27 0.78
CA ASP A 721 -9.07 -9.71 2.07
C ASP A 721 -9.16 -8.63 3.13
N LYS A 722 -8.97 -7.35 2.76
CA LYS A 722 -9.08 -6.22 3.70
C LYS A 722 -10.44 -6.20 4.40
N LYS A 723 -11.53 -6.59 3.71
CA LYS A 723 -12.87 -6.70 4.29
C LYS A 723 -13.02 -7.85 5.28
N ARG A 724 -12.32 -8.96 5.02
CA ARG A 724 -12.33 -10.20 5.83
C ARG A 724 -11.30 -10.18 6.97
N PHE A 725 -10.33 -9.27 6.91
CA PHE A 725 -9.26 -9.14 7.89
C PHE A 725 -9.80 -8.81 9.28
N ARG A 726 -9.34 -9.56 10.28
CA ARG A 726 -9.66 -9.36 11.69
C ARG A 726 -8.40 -9.48 12.54
N VAL A 727 -8.37 -8.72 13.63
CA VAL A 727 -7.42 -8.94 14.72
C VAL A 727 -8.13 -9.77 15.79
N GLU A 728 -7.70 -11.00 16.00
CA GLU A 728 -8.20 -11.86 17.07
C GLU A 728 -7.51 -11.49 18.39
N VAL A 729 -8.31 -11.29 19.42
CA VAL A 729 -7.87 -11.16 20.81
C VAL A 729 -8.39 -12.38 21.57
N ARG A 730 -7.46 -13.26 21.97
CA ARG A 730 -7.76 -14.50 22.69
C ARG A 730 -7.39 -14.37 24.16
N TYR A 731 -8.40 -14.45 25.01
CA TYR A 731 -8.27 -14.33 26.46
C TYR A 731 -7.94 -15.68 27.11
N PRO A 732 -7.38 -15.68 28.34
CA PRO A 732 -7.04 -16.90 29.09
C PRO A 732 -8.23 -17.84 29.35
N ASP A 733 -9.44 -17.28 29.43
CA ASP A 733 -10.71 -18.00 29.60
C ASP A 733 -11.23 -18.64 28.30
N LYS A 734 -10.42 -18.60 27.23
CA LYS A 734 -10.73 -19.05 25.86
C LYS A 734 -11.77 -18.20 25.12
N ARG A 735 -12.23 -17.08 25.68
CA ARG A 735 -13.05 -16.12 24.92
C ARG A 735 -12.21 -15.50 23.81
N ARG A 736 -12.84 -15.31 22.65
CA ARG A 736 -12.23 -14.73 21.45
C ARG A 736 -13.03 -13.51 21.03
N TYR A 737 -12.33 -12.42 20.78
CA TYR A 737 -12.91 -11.20 20.23
C TYR A 737 -12.23 -10.90 18.91
N TYR A 738 -13.02 -10.48 17.92
CA TYR A 738 -12.52 -10.15 16.59
C TYR A 738 -12.72 -8.66 16.34
N HIS A 739 -11.63 -7.90 16.31
CA HIS A 739 -11.64 -6.50 15.93
C HIS A 739 -11.68 -6.37 14.40
N GLN A 740 -12.60 -5.55 13.89
CA GLN A 740 -12.70 -5.23 12.47
C GLN A 740 -12.10 -3.85 12.22
N PRO A 741 -10.98 -3.76 11.49
CA PRO A 741 -10.41 -2.47 11.11
C PRO A 741 -11.29 -1.69 10.15
N VAL A 742 -11.12 -0.36 10.17
CA VAL A 742 -11.71 0.55 9.19
C VAL A 742 -10.80 0.70 7.97
N PRO A 743 -11.33 1.08 6.79
CA PRO A 743 -10.51 1.24 5.59
C PRO A 743 -9.32 2.21 5.75
N SER A 744 -9.45 3.21 6.61
CA SER A 744 -8.38 4.17 6.94
C SER A 744 -7.20 3.56 7.72
N ASP A 745 -7.38 2.38 8.31
CA ASP A 745 -6.34 1.68 9.09
C ASP A 745 -5.30 0.99 8.19
N PHE A 746 -5.57 0.91 6.88
CA PHE A 746 -4.70 0.28 5.89
C PHE A 746 -4.04 1.34 5.00
N LEU A 747 -2.72 1.48 5.13
CA LEU A 747 -1.91 2.31 4.25
C LEU A 747 -1.16 1.43 3.24
N GLU A 748 -1.46 1.58 1.96
CA GLU A 748 -0.75 0.86 0.91
C GLU A 748 0.68 1.39 0.73
N LEU A 749 1.64 0.47 0.74
CA LEU A 749 3.05 0.72 0.45
C LEU A 749 3.43 0.07 -0.90
N ALA A 750 4.67 0.27 -1.34
CA ALA A 750 5.18 -0.40 -2.54
C ALA A 750 5.20 -1.94 -2.39
N ASP A 751 5.25 -2.65 -3.52
CA ASP A 751 5.41 -4.11 -3.58
C ASP A 751 4.35 -4.95 -2.83
N ARG A 752 3.08 -4.51 -2.83
CA ARG A 752 1.95 -5.19 -2.16
C ARG A 752 2.14 -5.35 -0.65
N GLN A 753 2.90 -4.43 -0.06
CA GLN A 753 2.98 -4.27 1.38
C GLN A 753 1.89 -3.31 1.84
N ILE A 754 1.27 -3.60 2.96
CA ILE A 754 0.26 -2.75 3.58
C ILE A 754 0.68 -2.51 5.01
N ARG A 755 0.84 -1.25 5.38
CA ARG A 755 1.00 -0.86 6.77
C ARG A 755 -0.38 -0.84 7.42
N PHE A 756 -0.53 -1.64 8.48
CA PHE A 756 -1.74 -1.74 9.26
C PHE A 756 -1.53 -1.03 10.60
N GLN A 757 -2.38 -0.05 10.89
CA GLN A 757 -2.42 0.64 12.16
C GLN A 757 -3.87 0.82 12.60
N SER A 758 -4.23 0.32 13.78
CA SER A 758 -5.61 0.41 14.29
C SER A 758 -5.61 0.43 15.81
N THR A 759 -6.65 1.00 16.42
CA THR A 759 -6.87 0.93 17.86
C THR A 759 -7.77 -0.27 18.17
N VAL A 760 -7.20 -1.30 18.78
CA VAL A 760 -7.90 -2.52 19.20
C VAL A 760 -8.38 -2.34 20.63
N PHE A 761 -9.67 -2.56 20.89
CA PHE A 761 -10.22 -2.49 22.24
C PHE A 761 -10.05 -3.82 22.99
N ILE A 762 -9.41 -3.74 24.15
CA ILE A 762 -9.30 -4.83 25.13
C ILE A 762 -10.33 -4.57 26.22
N ILE A 763 -11.13 -5.58 26.53
CA ILE A 763 -12.24 -5.48 27.48
C ILE A 763 -12.18 -6.68 28.42
N SER A 764 -12.21 -6.41 29.72
CA SER A 764 -12.51 -7.42 30.73
C SER A 764 -13.69 -6.95 31.56
N GLU A 765 -14.75 -7.75 31.60
CA GLU A 765 -15.97 -7.46 32.39
C GLU A 765 -15.66 -7.50 33.89
N GLU A 766 -14.83 -8.45 34.31
CA GLU A 766 -14.45 -8.66 35.71
C GLU A 766 -12.96 -8.33 35.95
N PRO A 767 -12.60 -7.86 37.14
CA PRO A 767 -11.20 -7.69 37.53
C PRO A 767 -10.52 -9.04 37.71
N TRP A 768 -9.22 -9.11 37.40
CA TRP A 768 -8.44 -10.34 37.51
C TRP A 768 -7.63 -10.36 38.80
N ALA A 769 -7.51 -11.54 39.42
CA ALA A 769 -6.66 -11.71 40.59
C ALA A 769 -5.16 -11.63 40.25
N VAL A 770 -4.77 -12.04 39.03
CA VAL A 770 -3.38 -12.11 38.57
C VAL A 770 -3.27 -11.60 37.14
N ALA A 771 -2.19 -10.88 36.84
CA ALA A 771 -1.86 -10.45 35.49
C ALA A 771 -1.57 -11.65 34.59
N SER A 772 -2.28 -11.75 33.48
CA SER A 772 -2.23 -12.90 32.57
C SER A 772 -2.02 -12.46 31.13
N ASP A 773 -1.51 -13.38 30.31
CA ASP A 773 -1.18 -13.09 28.91
C ASP A 773 -2.40 -13.26 28.01
N VAL A 774 -2.66 -12.24 27.20
CA VAL A 774 -3.64 -12.24 26.12
C VAL A 774 -2.90 -12.38 24.80
N ARG A 775 -3.39 -13.26 23.94
CA ARG A 775 -2.80 -13.49 22.62
C ARG A 775 -3.52 -12.65 21.58
N LEU A 776 -2.76 -11.85 20.84
CA LEU A 776 -3.25 -11.10 19.68
C LEU A 776 -2.68 -11.70 18.40
N SER A 777 -3.53 -11.95 17.41
CA SER A 777 -3.13 -12.49 16.11
C SER A 777 -3.87 -11.77 14.96
N CYS A 778 -3.22 -11.64 13.81
CA CYS A 778 -3.88 -11.20 12.58
C CYS A 778 -4.41 -12.41 11.82
N GLY A 779 -5.58 -12.30 11.21
CA GLY A 779 -6.12 -13.37 10.39
C GLY A 779 -7.25 -12.91 9.50
N LEU A 780 -7.75 -13.87 8.72
CA LEU A 780 -8.90 -13.68 7.83
C LEU A 780 -10.07 -14.48 8.40
N LEU A 781 -11.21 -13.82 8.59
CA LEU A 781 -12.45 -14.47 8.99
C LEU A 781 -13.21 -14.90 7.73
N ILE A 782 -13.45 -16.20 7.61
CA ILE A 782 -14.10 -16.83 6.45
C ILE A 782 -15.36 -17.53 6.94
N ASP A 783 -16.42 -17.51 6.15
CA ASP A 783 -17.60 -18.32 6.41
C ASP A 783 -17.24 -19.81 6.29
N SER A 784 -17.69 -20.64 7.22
CA SER A 784 -17.34 -22.05 7.24
C SER A 784 -18.23 -22.82 6.26
N ASP A 785 -17.62 -23.56 5.34
CA ASP A 785 -18.37 -24.43 4.39
C ASP A 785 -19.08 -25.63 5.09
N LEU A 786 -19.01 -25.72 6.42
CA LEU A 786 -19.71 -26.68 7.28
C LEU A 786 -21.09 -26.19 7.76
N ASP A 787 -21.52 -24.99 7.35
CA ASP A 787 -22.76 -24.34 7.79
C ASP A 787 -24.03 -25.20 7.62
N GLY A 788 -24.05 -26.14 6.67
CA GLY A 788 -25.15 -27.10 6.50
C GLY A 788 -25.27 -28.16 7.62
N PHE A 789 -24.26 -28.27 8.49
CA PHE A 789 -24.15 -29.33 9.52
C PHE A 789 -24.01 -28.80 10.95
N ALA A 790 -23.92 -27.48 11.14
CA ALA A 790 -23.76 -26.82 12.44
C ALA A 790 -25.12 -26.53 13.09
N SER A 791 -25.24 -26.83 14.38
CA SER A 791 -26.46 -26.60 15.16
C SER A 791 -26.65 -25.14 15.58
N ASN A 792 -25.62 -24.29 15.43
CA ASN A 792 -25.58 -22.92 15.95
C ASN A 792 -24.97 -21.95 14.92
N PRO A 793 -25.61 -20.80 14.64
CA PRO A 793 -25.13 -19.83 13.64
C PRO A 793 -23.84 -19.08 14.04
N ASP A 794 -23.46 -19.06 15.33
CA ASP A 794 -22.18 -18.46 15.77
C ASP A 794 -20.96 -19.37 15.53
N GLU A 795 -21.17 -20.65 15.19
CA GLU A 795 -20.10 -21.58 14.78
C GLU A 795 -19.77 -21.46 13.28
N SER A 796 -20.47 -20.60 12.53
CA SER A 796 -20.41 -20.47 11.07
C SER A 796 -19.18 -19.75 10.52
N LYS A 797 -18.25 -19.31 11.36
CA LYS A 797 -17.09 -18.51 10.93
C LYS A 797 -15.78 -19.10 11.42
N SER A 798 -14.91 -19.40 10.48
CA SER A 798 -13.55 -19.88 10.72
C SER A 798 -12.55 -18.73 10.66
N PHE A 799 -11.71 -18.62 11.68
CA PHE A 799 -10.60 -17.66 11.70
C PHE A 799 -9.32 -18.35 11.23
N VAL A 800 -8.75 -17.87 10.11
CA VAL A 800 -7.49 -18.37 9.57
C VAL A 800 -6.38 -17.37 9.91
N PRO A 801 -5.44 -17.73 10.80
CA PRO A 801 -4.35 -16.82 11.19
C PRO A 801 -3.38 -16.59 10.04
N LEU A 802 -2.83 -15.37 9.96
CA LEU A 802 -1.74 -15.04 9.06
C LEU A 802 -0.42 -15.61 9.61
N MET A 803 0.41 -16.11 8.70
CA MET A 803 1.72 -16.67 9.02
C MET A 803 2.77 -15.58 9.16
N SER A 804 3.83 -15.86 9.92
CA SER A 804 4.96 -14.95 10.07
C SER A 804 5.68 -14.72 8.74
N TYR A 805 6.00 -13.47 8.46
CA TYR A 805 6.84 -13.10 7.33
C TYR A 805 8.28 -13.66 7.48
N LYS A 806 8.89 -13.50 8.66
CA LYS A 806 10.26 -13.97 8.97
C LYS A 806 10.35 -15.48 9.16
N HIS A 807 9.30 -16.09 9.70
CA HIS A 807 9.25 -17.52 9.99
C HIS A 807 8.03 -18.18 9.34
N PRO A 808 8.09 -18.45 8.03
CA PRO A 808 7.02 -19.04 7.23
C PRO A 808 6.20 -20.16 7.86
N ALA A 809 6.82 -21.03 8.67
CA ALA A 809 6.21 -22.21 9.26
C ALA A 809 5.47 -21.94 10.59
N ARG A 810 5.45 -20.68 11.07
CA ARG A 810 4.84 -20.31 12.35
C ARG A 810 3.70 -19.31 12.17
N GLU A 811 2.61 -19.55 12.87
CA GLU A 811 1.55 -18.56 13.06
C GLU A 811 2.12 -17.32 13.74
N GLN A 812 1.74 -16.14 13.26
CA GLN A 812 2.19 -14.89 13.84
C GLN A 812 1.21 -14.44 14.93
N TYR A 813 1.69 -14.44 16.17
CA TYR A 813 0.96 -13.86 17.29
C TYR A 813 1.89 -13.05 18.18
N SER A 814 1.29 -12.16 18.96
CA SER A 814 1.97 -11.38 19.99
C SER A 814 1.26 -11.60 21.32
N GLU A 815 2.02 -11.80 22.38
CA GLU A 815 1.48 -11.96 23.74
C GLU A 815 1.60 -10.63 24.49
N LEU A 816 0.49 -10.21 25.07
CA LEU A 816 0.40 -8.99 25.87
C LEU A 816 -0.07 -9.35 27.27
N ARG A 817 0.74 -9.00 28.27
CA ARG A 817 0.37 -9.19 29.66
C ARG A 817 -0.59 -8.10 30.12
N ILE A 818 -1.78 -8.47 30.57
CA ILE A 818 -2.79 -7.51 31.02
C ILE A 818 -3.24 -7.76 32.46
N PHE A 819 -3.68 -6.70 33.14
CA PHE A 819 -4.22 -6.74 34.49
C PHE A 819 -5.41 -5.78 34.65
N PRO A 820 -6.65 -6.28 34.46
CA PRO A 820 -7.86 -5.51 34.74
C PRO A 820 -8.09 -5.37 36.25
N MET A 821 -8.10 -4.14 36.73
CA MET A 821 -8.18 -3.75 38.13
C MET A 821 -9.61 -3.39 38.54
N THR A 822 -9.92 -3.57 39.81
CA THR A 822 -11.15 -3.02 40.40
C THR A 822 -11.10 -1.50 40.36
N ARG A 823 -12.22 -0.85 40.04
CA ARG A 823 -12.34 0.61 40.11
C ARG A 823 -12.16 1.05 41.57
N CYS A 824 -11.03 1.69 41.89
CA CYS A 824 -10.79 2.27 43.21
C CYS A 824 -11.67 3.49 43.44
#